data_AF-A0A1F5KKJ3-F1
#
_entry.id   AF-A0A1F5KKJ3-F1
#
_cell.length_a   1.000
_cell.length_b   1.000
_cell.length_c   1.000
_cell.angle_alpha   90.00
_cell.angle_beta   90.00
_cell.angle_gamma   90.00
#
_symmetry.space_group_name_H-M   'P 1'
#
loop_
_entity.id
_entity.type
_entity.pdbx_description
1 polymer ?
#
loop_
_entity_poly.entity_id
_entity_poly.type
_entity_poly.pdbx_seq_one_letter_code
_entity_poly.pdbx_strand_id
1 'polypeptide(L)'
;MLQQIVIQILLIPVFLAVGLIIFTSPGALILKKLKIESDDLLEKFLLSTVLGLVIFTLLAYFLTLIHLRDLIWAWVMVGLIFAWIEKVNIWKSAILKVSKWFWIVLIVGMIGQVAVNAPSGFKYPEGIYFWSSHGHDGIWHLSLMEEFHKGVVPLQNPEYAGYTLQNYHFFVDLLMSEITRLFPFSNLDVYFRFMPILFSLLLGLSAFCLVRRWTKKEGAGIWAMILTYFCGSFGYLLTIPRSHNLSGESIFWVSQTQSVLGNPPHASAFIILTTFLFVLYRYFETKPKNLLPVLILLGGSIIEFKVYGGLLVLGGLVIVLIVDLLRKRSLGLIPLTAGVFLVSLGIYLPNSQNSQDFVIWQPWWFIRTMVVASDRLNWMDMELRRQTYIYEHNLKRVIQLETEAFLIFLTGNLGMRILGFIAFWQMLRQRIFSHYFEVFFLSITTASFFIPVLFVQKGVAWNVIQFNQYFLLLFGFLAAIATFWLLTKLKSKALKIAFASIVIILAVPTQVGLLLQFYTNHPLSMVSNQELAALSFINKNLTSRDIVFTAPFDGYSAAGFTKPPIPIYAWYDTGYVPAFSGRRTFLSDSEQLTIMGYKIEDKLKQRELLFQSKDLKFIQKYLQENNINYIYLVWNQQFKVDLTPLGVSTIFENDHARVLKVDHKVLDSYIEIPKI
;
A
#
# COMPACT_ATOMS: atom_id res chain seq x y z
N MET A 1 21.24 -16.91 8.40
CA MET A 1 20.31 -15.85 8.81
C MET A 1 20.99 -14.67 9.49
N LEU A 2 21.71 -14.85 10.61
CA LEU A 2 22.37 -13.74 11.32
C LEU A 2 23.28 -12.89 10.42
N GLN A 3 24.09 -13.51 9.56
CA GLN A 3 24.92 -12.80 8.59
C GLN A 3 24.10 -11.92 7.62
N GLN A 4 22.95 -12.42 7.11
CA GLN A 4 22.08 -11.63 6.25
C GLN A 4 21.51 -10.43 7.01
N ILE A 5 21.03 -10.63 8.24
CA ILE A 5 20.51 -9.55 9.09
C ILE A 5 21.60 -8.48 9.32
N VAL A 6 22.82 -8.90 9.64
CA VAL A 6 23.96 -7.97 9.83
C VAL A 6 24.24 -7.18 8.54
N ILE A 7 24.29 -7.84 7.38
CA ILE A 7 24.48 -7.17 6.09
C ILE A 7 23.36 -6.14 5.85
N GLN A 8 22.09 -6.53 6.07
CA GLN A 8 20.96 -5.61 5.89
C GLN A 8 21.06 -4.40 6.84
N ILE A 9 21.43 -4.61 8.10
CA ILE A 9 21.64 -3.52 9.07
C ILE A 9 22.74 -2.57 8.59
N LEU A 10 23.83 -3.08 8.01
CA LEU A 10 24.92 -2.28 7.47
C LEU A 10 24.53 -1.54 6.17
N LEU A 11 23.58 -2.08 5.39
CA LEU A 11 23.08 -1.45 4.16
C LEU A 11 22.05 -0.34 4.44
N ILE A 12 21.35 -0.36 5.58
CA ILE A 12 20.36 0.68 5.92
C ILE A 12 20.98 2.11 5.87
N PRO A 13 22.12 2.40 6.53
CA PRO A 13 22.77 3.72 6.40
C PRO A 13 23.12 4.09 4.97
N VAL A 14 23.55 3.12 4.15
CA VAL A 14 23.88 3.34 2.73
C VAL A 14 22.63 3.70 1.95
N PHE A 15 21.54 2.96 2.13
CA PHE A 15 20.24 3.24 1.51
C PHE A 15 19.71 4.63 1.92
N LEU A 16 19.79 4.99 3.21
CA LEU A 16 19.37 6.31 3.68
C LEU A 16 20.24 7.43 3.11
N ALA A 17 21.56 7.20 2.99
CA ALA A 17 22.46 8.15 2.33
C ALA A 17 22.11 8.33 0.84
N VAL A 18 21.81 7.24 0.13
CA VAL A 18 21.29 7.30 -1.25
C VAL A 18 20.00 8.10 -1.30
N GLY A 19 19.03 7.81 -0.43
CA GLY A 19 17.76 8.55 -0.32
C GLY A 19 17.96 10.05 -0.09
N LEU A 20 18.98 10.43 0.69
CA LEU A 20 19.34 11.83 0.92
C LEU A 20 19.88 12.52 -0.35
N ILE A 21 20.60 11.78 -1.20
CA ILE A 21 21.09 12.28 -2.48
C ILE A 21 19.96 12.35 -3.51
N ILE A 22 19.13 11.32 -3.64
CA ILE A 22 18.13 11.26 -4.72
C ILE A 22 16.79 11.91 -4.37
N PHE A 23 16.46 12.09 -3.09
CA PHE A 23 15.22 12.74 -2.68
C PHE A 23 15.51 14.08 -2.00
N THR A 24 16.17 14.06 -0.85
CA THR A 24 16.27 15.22 0.02
C THR A 24 17.08 16.36 -0.60
N SER A 25 18.20 16.08 -1.27
CA SER A 25 19.07 17.13 -1.82
C SER A 25 18.42 17.88 -3.00
N PRO A 26 17.91 17.20 -4.06
CA PRO A 26 17.16 17.85 -5.13
C PRO A 26 15.91 18.57 -4.63
N GLY A 27 15.15 17.95 -3.71
CA GLY A 27 13.97 18.59 -3.12
C GLY A 27 14.33 19.88 -2.36
N ALA A 28 15.41 19.87 -1.59
CA ALA A 28 15.90 21.06 -0.89
C ALA A 28 16.35 22.16 -1.86
N LEU A 29 17.00 21.81 -2.97
CA LEU A 29 17.35 22.75 -4.04
C LEU A 29 16.09 23.41 -4.63
N ILE A 30 15.04 22.64 -4.88
CA ILE A 30 13.77 23.15 -5.42
C ILE A 30 13.10 24.10 -4.41
N LEU A 31 13.01 23.72 -3.14
CA LEU A 31 12.48 24.59 -2.09
C LEU A 31 13.28 25.90 -1.98
N LYS A 32 14.62 25.83 -2.06
CA LYS A 32 15.49 27.01 -2.06
C LYS A 32 15.21 27.92 -3.26
N LYS A 33 15.06 27.35 -4.47
CA LYS A 33 14.70 28.12 -5.69
C LYS A 33 13.32 28.76 -5.60
N LEU A 34 12.36 28.08 -4.99
CA LEU A 34 11.02 28.61 -4.72
C LEU A 34 10.98 29.59 -3.53
N LYS A 35 12.12 29.83 -2.86
CA LYS A 35 12.21 30.67 -1.65
C LYS A 35 11.23 30.22 -0.56
N ILE A 36 11.04 28.91 -0.43
CA ILE A 36 10.21 28.32 0.62
C ILE A 36 11.10 28.09 1.83
N GLU A 37 10.90 28.91 2.85
CA GLU A 37 11.58 28.76 4.13
C GLU A 37 10.91 27.67 4.97
N SER A 38 11.68 27.03 5.85
CA SER A 38 11.19 26.09 6.85
C SER A 38 11.59 26.61 8.21
N ASP A 39 10.73 26.46 9.20
CA ASP A 39 10.96 27.02 10.53
C ASP A 39 12.09 26.28 11.26
N ASP A 40 12.24 24.99 10.99
CA ASP A 40 13.33 24.18 11.51
C ASP A 40 13.82 23.10 10.53
N LEU A 41 14.84 22.35 10.96
CA LEU A 41 15.47 21.29 10.19
C LEU A 41 14.57 20.07 9.95
N LEU A 42 13.63 19.77 10.86
CA LEU A 42 12.71 18.64 10.67
C LEU A 42 11.74 18.94 9.54
N GLU A 43 11.16 20.14 9.54
CA GLU A 43 10.26 20.59 8.48
C GLU A 43 11.00 20.66 7.15
N LYS A 44 12.23 21.17 7.16
CA LYS A 44 13.08 21.21 5.96
C LYS A 44 13.36 19.80 5.44
N PHE A 45 13.77 18.87 6.30
CA PHE A 45 14.06 17.49 5.91
C PHE A 45 12.82 16.79 5.36
N LEU A 46 11.68 16.88 6.06
CA LEU A 46 10.41 16.29 5.64
C LEU A 46 9.99 16.82 4.26
N LEU A 47 9.87 18.15 4.11
CA LEU A 47 9.43 18.76 2.87
C LEU A 47 10.36 18.43 1.71
N SER A 48 11.67 18.54 1.93
CA SER A 48 12.67 18.26 0.90
C SER A 48 12.61 16.81 0.46
N THR A 49 12.48 15.88 1.41
CA THR A 49 12.47 14.44 1.10
C THR A 49 11.19 14.03 0.39
N VAL A 50 10.02 14.44 0.88
CA VAL A 50 8.73 14.05 0.27
C VAL A 50 8.54 14.71 -1.10
N LEU A 51 8.89 16.00 -1.24
CA LEU A 51 8.84 16.67 -2.55
C LEU A 51 9.83 16.02 -3.53
N GLY A 52 11.06 15.74 -3.10
CA GLY A 52 12.06 15.09 -3.92
C GLY A 52 11.64 13.68 -4.36
N LEU A 53 11.03 12.90 -3.47
CA LEU A 53 10.48 11.58 -3.77
C LEU A 53 9.38 11.66 -4.84
N VAL A 54 8.39 12.56 -4.67
CA VAL A 54 7.31 12.74 -5.65
C VAL A 54 7.86 13.17 -7.01
N ILE A 55 8.80 14.11 -7.05
CA ILE A 55 9.38 14.57 -8.32
C ILE A 55 10.24 13.49 -8.95
N PHE A 56 11.01 12.73 -8.18
CA PHE A 56 11.79 11.60 -8.68
C PHE A 56 10.89 10.57 -9.36
N THR A 57 9.78 10.18 -8.72
CA THR A 57 8.81 9.24 -9.31
C THR A 57 8.16 9.79 -10.57
N LEU A 58 7.70 11.05 -10.55
CA LEU A 58 7.11 11.69 -11.73
C LEU A 58 8.12 11.77 -12.88
N LEU A 59 9.36 12.16 -12.59
CA LEU A 59 10.43 12.25 -13.58
C LEU A 59 10.74 10.87 -14.17
N ALA A 60 10.84 9.84 -13.34
CA ALA A 60 11.03 8.47 -13.81
C ALA A 60 9.89 8.01 -14.74
N TYR A 61 8.65 8.32 -14.39
CA TYR A 61 7.48 8.03 -15.21
C TYR A 61 7.55 8.74 -16.56
N PHE A 62 7.69 10.06 -16.56
CA PHE A 62 7.75 10.86 -17.80
C PHE A 62 8.93 10.48 -18.69
N LEU A 63 10.12 10.25 -18.12
CA LEU A 63 11.30 9.83 -18.87
C LEU A 63 11.12 8.43 -19.47
N THR A 64 10.41 7.54 -18.78
CA THR A 64 10.08 6.21 -19.32
C THR A 64 9.15 6.35 -20.53
N LEU A 65 8.09 7.16 -20.44
CA LEU A 65 7.13 7.39 -21.53
C LEU A 65 7.78 7.91 -22.83
N ILE A 66 8.82 8.73 -22.71
CA ILE A 66 9.53 9.31 -23.86
C ILE A 66 10.80 8.53 -24.26
N HIS A 67 11.00 7.33 -23.70
CA HIS A 67 12.17 6.48 -23.94
C HIS A 67 13.54 7.12 -23.59
N LEU A 68 13.57 8.05 -22.62
CA LEU A 68 14.79 8.73 -22.13
C LEU A 68 15.06 8.44 -20.65
N ARG A 69 14.71 7.24 -20.20
CA ARG A 69 14.75 6.83 -18.79
C ARG A 69 16.11 7.00 -18.12
N ASP A 70 17.22 6.85 -18.85
CA ASP A 70 18.57 7.00 -18.31
C ASP A 70 18.94 8.44 -17.96
N LEU A 71 18.19 9.43 -18.44
CA LEU A 71 18.35 10.82 -18.01
C LEU A 71 18.03 11.03 -16.52
N ILE A 72 17.44 10.04 -15.84
CA ILE A 72 17.27 10.09 -14.38
C ILE A 72 18.62 10.20 -13.66
N TRP A 73 19.73 9.76 -14.25
CA TRP A 73 21.07 9.96 -13.68
C TRP A 73 21.43 11.45 -13.56
N ALA A 74 20.89 12.33 -14.42
CA ALA A 74 21.05 13.77 -14.27
C ALA A 74 20.45 14.27 -12.95
N TRP A 75 19.32 13.70 -12.52
CA TRP A 75 18.71 14.02 -11.22
C TRP A 75 19.61 13.59 -10.06
N VAL A 76 20.22 12.40 -10.14
CA VAL A 76 21.19 11.91 -9.15
C VAL A 76 22.41 12.85 -9.07
N MET A 77 22.95 13.26 -10.23
CA MET A 77 24.09 14.18 -10.30
C MET A 77 23.75 15.56 -9.73
N VAL A 78 22.56 16.10 -10.02
CA VAL A 78 22.08 17.35 -9.39
C VAL A 78 22.03 17.23 -7.87
N GLY A 79 21.55 16.10 -7.36
CA GLY A 79 21.54 15.79 -5.93
C GLY A 79 22.94 15.78 -5.32
N LEU A 80 23.89 15.10 -5.96
CA LEU A 80 25.29 15.03 -5.53
C LEU A 80 25.98 16.39 -5.53
N ILE A 81 25.85 17.15 -6.63
CA ILE A 81 26.45 18.48 -6.77
C ILE A 81 25.87 19.43 -5.72
N PHE A 82 24.55 19.42 -5.52
CA PHE A 82 23.93 20.27 -4.51
C PHE A 82 24.37 19.91 -3.09
N ALA A 83 24.42 18.61 -2.77
CA ALA A 83 24.94 18.13 -1.49
C ALA A 83 26.39 18.61 -1.27
N TRP A 84 27.24 18.51 -2.29
CA TRP A 84 28.63 19.00 -2.26
C TRP A 84 28.72 20.51 -2.01
N ILE A 85 27.96 21.32 -2.78
CA ILE A 85 27.98 22.79 -2.70
C ILE A 85 27.52 23.27 -1.33
N GLU A 86 26.44 22.72 -0.80
CA GLU A 86 25.91 23.12 0.50
C GLU A 86 26.78 22.61 1.67
N LYS A 87 27.93 21.96 1.37
CA LYS A 87 28.84 21.28 2.32
C LYS A 87 28.05 20.47 3.36
N VAL A 88 26.96 19.93 2.86
CA VAL A 88 25.72 19.57 3.50
C VAL A 88 25.58 20.08 4.95
N ASN A 89 25.24 21.37 5.09
CA ASN A 89 24.70 21.94 6.33
C ASN A 89 23.36 21.30 6.77
N ILE A 90 22.74 20.48 5.92
CA ILE A 90 21.62 19.58 6.28
C ILE A 90 22.10 18.49 7.26
N TRP A 91 23.39 18.09 7.24
CA TRP A 91 24.00 17.14 8.18
C TRP A 91 24.66 17.85 9.38
N LYS A 92 25.18 19.07 9.20
CA LYS A 92 26.06 19.74 10.18
C LYS A 92 25.38 20.70 11.16
N SER A 93 24.12 21.07 10.97
CA SER A 93 23.44 21.98 11.89
C SER A 93 22.81 21.24 13.07
N ALA A 94 23.63 21.04 14.12
CA ALA A 94 23.32 21.15 15.54
C ALA A 94 21.99 20.57 16.05
N ILE A 95 22.08 19.47 16.81
CA ILE A 95 21.13 18.99 17.84
C ILE A 95 19.70 19.47 17.58
N LEU A 96 18.90 18.65 16.89
CA LEU A 96 17.47 18.87 16.75
C LEU A 96 16.89 19.23 18.13
N LYS A 97 16.41 20.47 18.28
CA LYS A 97 15.83 20.99 19.53
C LYS A 97 14.43 20.43 19.73
N VAL A 98 14.36 19.12 19.90
CA VAL A 98 13.16 18.37 20.22
C VAL A 98 13.38 17.59 21.50
N SER A 99 12.28 17.33 22.20
CA SER A 99 12.25 16.53 23.40
C SER A 99 12.80 15.13 23.16
N LYS A 100 13.45 14.54 24.17
CA LYS A 100 13.86 13.12 24.13
C LYS A 100 12.69 12.16 23.84
N TRP A 101 11.47 12.56 24.22
CA TRP A 101 10.26 11.77 23.96
C TRP A 101 9.94 11.66 22.47
N PHE A 102 10.26 12.68 21.67
CA PHE A 102 10.15 12.60 20.21
C PHE A 102 11.00 11.46 19.66
N TRP A 103 12.27 11.39 20.07
CA TRP A 103 13.20 10.35 19.61
C TRP A 103 12.80 8.95 20.05
N ILE A 104 12.37 8.80 21.31
CA ILE A 104 11.89 7.52 21.84
C ILE A 104 10.70 7.03 21.01
N VAL A 105 9.69 7.89 20.80
CA VAL A 105 8.49 7.54 20.04
C VAL A 105 8.84 7.25 18.58
N LEU A 106 9.73 8.02 17.97
CA LEU A 106 10.16 7.81 16.58
C LEU A 106 10.83 6.45 16.40
N ILE A 107 11.85 6.15 17.21
CA ILE A 107 12.65 4.93 17.09
C ILE A 107 11.80 3.70 17.41
N VAL A 108 11.04 3.73 18.51
CA VAL A 108 10.17 2.59 18.89
C VAL A 108 9.06 2.40 17.86
N GLY A 109 8.50 3.48 17.32
CA GLY A 109 7.47 3.43 16.28
C GLY A 109 7.99 2.80 14.99
N MET A 110 9.18 3.23 14.55
CA MET A 110 9.84 2.67 13.38
C MET A 110 10.14 1.18 13.53
N ILE A 111 10.72 0.77 14.66
CA ILE A 111 10.99 -0.64 14.93
C ILE A 111 9.68 -1.44 14.93
N GLY A 112 8.64 -0.93 15.59
CA GLY A 112 7.35 -1.60 15.71
C GLY A 112 6.64 -1.83 14.36
N GLN A 113 6.61 -0.82 13.48
CA GLN A 113 5.97 -0.99 12.17
C GLN A 113 6.82 -1.84 11.21
N VAL A 114 8.15 -1.66 11.19
CA VAL A 114 9.04 -2.40 10.29
C VAL A 114 9.14 -3.88 10.68
N ALA A 115 9.00 -4.20 11.97
CA ALA A 115 9.07 -5.57 12.47
C ALA A 115 8.01 -6.52 11.86
N VAL A 116 6.89 -6.00 11.37
CA VAL A 116 5.83 -6.80 10.72
C VAL A 116 6.13 -7.05 9.23
N ASN A 117 7.03 -6.28 8.61
CA ASN A 117 7.37 -6.42 7.19
C ASN A 117 8.70 -7.13 6.97
N ALA A 118 9.71 -6.77 7.77
CA ALA A 118 11.10 -7.14 7.54
C ALA A 118 11.41 -8.64 7.44
N PRO A 119 10.71 -9.56 8.15
CA PRO A 119 11.01 -10.99 8.07
C PRO A 119 10.73 -11.64 6.71
N SER A 120 9.78 -11.10 5.93
CA SER A 120 9.48 -11.59 4.58
C SER A 120 10.62 -11.33 3.60
N GLY A 121 10.82 -12.25 2.66
CA GLY A 121 11.82 -12.10 1.61
C GLY A 121 13.26 -12.32 2.07
N PHE A 122 13.49 -12.86 3.28
CA PHE A 122 14.80 -13.41 3.67
C PHE A 122 15.02 -14.80 3.06
N LYS A 123 16.29 -15.16 2.85
CA LYS A 123 16.67 -16.49 2.36
C LYS A 123 16.98 -17.43 3.53
N TYR A 124 16.22 -18.51 3.61
CA TYR A 124 16.30 -19.62 4.56
C TYR A 124 16.95 -20.85 3.88
N PRO A 125 17.31 -21.90 4.65
CA PRO A 125 17.92 -23.11 4.08
C PRO A 125 17.08 -23.78 3.00
N GLU A 126 15.75 -23.71 3.08
CA GLU A 126 14.80 -24.36 2.17
C GLU A 126 14.37 -23.46 1.01
N GLY A 127 14.48 -22.14 1.16
CA GLY A 127 13.98 -21.19 0.17
C GLY A 127 13.81 -19.76 0.70
N ILE A 128 12.96 -18.97 0.04
CA ILE A 128 12.58 -17.64 0.49
C ILE A 128 11.19 -17.72 1.11
N TYR A 129 11.03 -17.17 2.32
CA TYR A 129 9.79 -17.27 3.10
C TYR A 129 9.00 -15.96 3.11
N PHE A 130 7.67 -16.09 3.21
CA PHE A 130 6.72 -14.98 3.25
C PHE A 130 5.72 -15.14 4.39
N TRP A 131 5.49 -14.05 5.11
CA TRP A 131 4.52 -13.97 6.20
C TRP A 131 3.28 -13.20 5.76
N SER A 132 2.10 -13.62 6.24
CA SER A 132 0.84 -12.90 5.99
C SER A 132 0.58 -12.70 4.49
N SER A 133 -0.08 -11.60 4.10
CA SER A 133 -0.36 -11.23 2.71
C SER A 133 0.89 -10.97 1.86
N HIS A 134 2.10 -10.93 2.43
CA HIS A 134 3.32 -10.71 1.65
C HIS A 134 3.60 -11.79 0.60
N GLY A 135 3.08 -13.00 0.79
CA GLY A 135 3.19 -14.06 -0.21
C GLY A 135 2.32 -13.82 -1.45
N HIS A 136 1.32 -12.95 -1.37
CA HIS A 136 0.43 -12.61 -2.48
C HIS A 136 0.66 -11.16 -2.92
N ASP A 137 0.21 -10.20 -2.10
CA ASP A 137 0.33 -8.77 -2.39
C ASP A 137 1.80 -8.36 -2.56
N GLY A 138 2.68 -8.83 -1.68
CA GLY A 138 4.12 -8.54 -1.78
C GLY A 138 4.73 -9.07 -3.08
N ILE A 139 4.26 -10.23 -3.56
CA ILE A 139 4.72 -10.83 -4.81
C ILE A 139 4.21 -10.04 -6.02
N TRP A 140 2.96 -9.58 -6.01
CA TRP A 140 2.42 -8.66 -7.03
C TRP A 140 3.28 -7.41 -7.19
N HIS A 141 3.67 -6.78 -6.08
CA HIS A 141 4.53 -5.61 -6.13
C HIS A 141 5.93 -5.92 -6.68
N LEU A 142 6.51 -7.07 -6.32
CA LEU A 142 7.80 -7.50 -6.86
C LEU A 142 7.72 -7.83 -8.36
N SER A 143 6.62 -8.40 -8.83
CA SER A 143 6.38 -8.69 -10.25
C SER A 143 6.31 -7.39 -11.07
N LEU A 144 5.65 -6.36 -10.55
CA LEU A 144 5.64 -5.01 -11.13
C LEU A 144 7.04 -4.38 -11.14
N MET A 145 7.79 -4.48 -10.04
CA MET A 145 9.14 -3.90 -9.96
C MET A 145 10.09 -4.48 -11.03
N GLU A 146 10.04 -5.80 -11.24
CA GLU A 146 10.78 -6.51 -12.31
C GLU A 146 10.32 -6.11 -13.70
N GLU A 147 9.01 -5.97 -13.92
CA GLU A 147 8.47 -5.53 -15.21
C GLU A 147 8.91 -4.10 -15.54
N PHE A 148 8.89 -3.21 -14.55
CA PHE A 148 9.33 -1.85 -14.71
C PHE A 148 10.82 -1.73 -14.96
N HIS A 149 11.69 -2.67 -14.54
CA HIS A 149 13.10 -2.64 -14.93
C HIS A 149 13.30 -2.69 -16.45
N LYS A 150 12.37 -3.30 -17.19
CA LYS A 150 12.45 -3.43 -18.66
C LYS A 150 12.23 -2.10 -19.39
N GLY A 151 11.59 -1.12 -18.77
CA GLY A 151 11.35 0.21 -19.37
C GLY A 151 10.51 0.20 -20.65
N VAL A 152 9.63 -0.80 -20.79
CA VAL A 152 8.77 -0.97 -21.97
C VAL A 152 7.56 -0.04 -21.87
N VAL A 153 7.22 0.63 -22.97
CA VAL A 153 6.03 1.49 -23.10
C VAL A 153 5.18 0.98 -24.28
N PRO A 154 3.85 0.85 -24.13
CA PRO A 154 3.08 1.04 -22.89
C PRO A 154 3.47 0.03 -21.80
N LEU A 155 3.31 0.42 -20.53
CA LEU A 155 3.59 -0.47 -19.40
C LEU A 155 2.76 -1.74 -19.54
N GLN A 156 3.39 -2.90 -19.40
CA GLN A 156 2.74 -4.20 -19.57
C GLN A 156 2.37 -4.80 -18.22
N ASN A 157 1.34 -5.63 -18.20
CA ASN A 157 1.01 -6.41 -17.02
C ASN A 157 1.94 -7.64 -16.95
N PRO A 158 2.74 -7.82 -15.86
CA PRO A 158 3.64 -8.97 -15.73
C PRO A 158 2.93 -10.32 -15.68
N GLU A 159 1.67 -10.33 -15.25
CA GLU A 159 0.90 -11.54 -14.94
C GLU A 159 -0.13 -11.87 -16.02
N TYR A 160 -0.26 -11.01 -17.03
CA TYR A 160 -1.15 -11.20 -18.15
C TYR A 160 -0.51 -10.75 -19.46
N ALA A 161 0.32 -11.63 -20.04
CA ALA A 161 1.06 -11.34 -21.25
C ALA A 161 0.14 -10.90 -22.42
N GLY A 162 0.58 -9.85 -23.12
CA GLY A 162 -0.16 -9.25 -24.23
C GLY A 162 -1.12 -8.13 -23.81
N TYR A 163 -1.22 -7.81 -22.52
CA TYR A 163 -2.08 -6.74 -22.01
C TYR A 163 -1.26 -5.64 -21.33
N THR A 164 -1.66 -4.39 -21.56
CA THR A 164 -1.11 -3.23 -20.86
C THR A 164 -1.58 -3.20 -19.41
N LEU A 165 -0.72 -2.74 -18.50
CA LEU A 165 -1.09 -2.46 -17.11
C LEU A 165 -2.11 -1.31 -17.09
N GLN A 166 -3.26 -1.54 -16.46
CA GLN A 166 -4.34 -0.56 -16.39
C GLN A 166 -5.11 -0.65 -15.07
N ASN A 167 -5.81 0.42 -14.70
CA ASN A 167 -6.66 0.51 -13.50
C ASN A 167 -5.92 0.19 -12.19
N TYR A 168 -4.63 0.48 -12.14
CA TYR A 168 -3.78 0.24 -10.97
C TYR A 168 -2.88 1.45 -10.71
N HIS A 169 -2.63 1.74 -9.42
CA HIS A 169 -1.85 2.87 -8.94
C HIS A 169 -0.40 2.45 -8.65
N PHE A 170 0.45 2.48 -9.69
CA PHE A 170 1.77 1.84 -9.68
C PHE A 170 2.94 2.76 -9.27
N PHE A 171 2.71 4.01 -8.85
CA PHE A 171 3.81 4.96 -8.63
C PHE A 171 4.80 4.52 -7.54
N VAL A 172 4.32 3.81 -6.51
CA VAL A 172 5.22 3.29 -5.48
C VAL A 172 6.10 2.16 -6.03
N ASP A 173 5.55 1.31 -6.90
CA ASP A 173 6.28 0.21 -7.52
C ASP A 173 7.33 0.75 -8.49
N LEU A 174 6.98 1.79 -9.25
CA LEU A 174 7.91 2.50 -10.11
C LEU A 174 9.03 3.16 -9.30
N LEU A 175 8.70 3.84 -8.20
CA LEU A 175 9.69 4.42 -7.29
C LEU A 175 10.69 3.38 -6.79
N MET A 176 10.21 2.23 -6.32
CA MET A 176 11.05 1.14 -5.80
C MET A 176 11.86 0.45 -6.91
N SER A 177 11.26 0.28 -8.10
CA SER A 177 11.92 -0.26 -9.28
C SER A 177 13.08 0.63 -9.75
N GLU A 178 12.90 1.96 -9.77
CA GLU A 178 13.98 2.87 -10.12
C GLU A 178 15.15 2.82 -9.13
N ILE A 179 14.88 2.69 -7.83
CA ILE A 179 15.94 2.58 -6.83
C ILE A 179 16.81 1.35 -7.09
N THR A 180 16.17 0.21 -7.34
CA THR A 180 16.87 -1.08 -7.59
C THR A 180 17.51 -1.16 -8.97
N ARG A 181 17.01 -0.39 -9.94
CA ARG A 181 17.65 -0.23 -11.25
C ARG A 181 18.93 0.61 -11.17
N LEU A 182 18.90 1.70 -10.39
CA LEU A 182 20.01 2.65 -10.30
C LEU A 182 21.09 2.20 -9.30
N PHE A 183 20.71 1.49 -8.24
CA PHE A 183 21.60 1.12 -7.14
C PHE A 183 21.54 -0.39 -6.90
N PRO A 184 22.64 -1.02 -6.44
CA PRO A 184 22.75 -2.48 -6.30
C PRO A 184 22.02 -3.00 -5.05
N PHE A 185 20.75 -2.65 -4.90
CA PHE A 185 19.85 -3.19 -3.89
C PHE A 185 18.93 -4.24 -4.50
N SER A 186 18.60 -5.28 -3.74
CA SER A 186 17.64 -6.29 -4.19
C SER A 186 16.20 -5.76 -4.11
N ASN A 187 15.33 -6.22 -5.00
CA ASN A 187 13.89 -5.90 -4.93
C ASN A 187 13.27 -6.30 -3.60
N LEU A 188 13.64 -7.49 -3.08
CA LEU A 188 13.19 -7.99 -1.78
C LEU A 188 13.60 -7.08 -0.63
N ASP A 189 14.81 -6.52 -0.64
CA ASP A 189 15.30 -5.66 0.45
C ASP A 189 14.67 -4.28 0.39
N VAL A 190 14.55 -3.71 -0.81
CA VAL A 190 13.88 -2.43 -1.02
C VAL A 190 12.43 -2.51 -0.57
N TYR A 191 11.70 -3.56 -0.98
CA TYR A 191 10.29 -3.73 -0.67
C TYR A 191 10.02 -4.03 0.81
N PHE A 192 10.66 -5.05 1.41
CA PHE A 192 10.32 -5.51 2.77
C PHE A 192 11.05 -4.78 3.89
N ARG A 193 12.15 -4.07 3.61
CA ARG A 193 13.03 -3.51 4.66
C ARG A 193 13.31 -2.03 4.46
N PHE A 194 13.97 -1.65 3.37
CA PHE A 194 14.51 -0.30 3.24
C PHE A 194 13.44 0.78 3.04
N MET A 195 12.48 0.55 2.13
CA MET A 195 11.37 1.49 1.94
C MET A 195 10.43 1.55 3.15
N PRO A 196 10.08 0.43 3.82
CA PRO A 196 9.35 0.48 5.10
C PRO A 196 10.04 1.34 6.17
N ILE A 197 11.37 1.29 6.30
CA ILE A 197 12.11 2.16 7.23
C ILE A 197 11.93 3.64 6.86
N LEU A 198 12.12 3.99 5.58
CA LEU A 198 11.95 5.35 5.10
C LEU A 198 10.50 5.84 5.25
N PHE A 199 9.52 4.99 4.92
CA PHE A 199 8.11 5.31 5.03
C PHE A 199 7.67 5.49 6.48
N SER A 200 8.10 4.62 7.38
CA SER A 200 7.82 4.77 8.81
C SER A 200 8.38 6.10 9.34
N LEU A 201 9.66 6.39 9.03
CA LEU A 201 10.31 7.66 9.39
C LEU A 201 9.49 8.86 8.89
N LEU A 202 9.16 8.90 7.59
CA LEU A 202 8.43 10.03 7.00
C LEU A 202 7.00 10.16 7.54
N LEU A 203 6.32 9.04 7.82
CA LEU A 203 4.97 9.03 8.37
C LEU A 203 4.93 9.61 9.80
N GLY A 204 5.87 9.23 10.66
CA GLY A 204 5.99 9.83 11.99
C GLY A 204 6.37 11.30 11.95
N LEU A 205 7.33 11.66 11.08
CA LEU A 205 7.76 13.05 10.91
C LEU A 205 6.64 13.94 10.37
N SER A 206 5.87 13.47 9.38
CA SER A 206 4.77 14.25 8.81
C SER A 206 3.63 14.45 9.81
N ALA A 207 3.27 13.41 10.57
CA ALA A 207 2.30 13.50 11.67
C ALA A 207 2.74 14.52 12.73
N PHE A 208 4.01 14.43 13.16
CA PHE A 208 4.60 15.36 14.13
C PHE A 208 4.58 16.80 13.62
N CYS A 209 5.13 17.06 12.43
CA CYS A 209 5.27 18.40 11.87
C CYS A 209 3.90 19.05 11.64
N LEU A 210 2.94 18.31 11.08
CA LEU A 210 1.58 18.79 10.85
C LEU A 210 0.91 19.23 12.16
N VAL A 211 0.82 18.34 13.15
CA VAL A 211 0.07 18.64 14.38
C VAL A 211 0.81 19.65 15.26
N ARG A 212 2.15 19.60 15.29
CA ARG A 212 2.97 20.61 15.98
C ARG A 212 2.74 21.99 15.38
N ARG A 213 2.71 22.12 14.04
CA ARG A 213 2.45 23.39 13.37
C ARG A 213 1.04 23.88 13.62
N TRP A 214 0.05 23.00 13.45
CA TRP A 214 -1.37 23.33 13.63
C TRP A 214 -1.68 23.83 15.04
N THR A 215 -1.11 23.19 16.07
CA THR A 215 -1.35 23.57 17.47
C THR A 215 -0.33 24.56 18.04
N LYS A 216 0.82 24.73 17.37
CA LYS A 216 2.02 25.41 17.89
C LYS A 216 2.55 24.77 19.18
N LYS A 217 2.34 23.46 19.37
CA LYS A 217 2.72 22.70 20.57
C LYS A 217 3.44 21.40 20.21
N GLU A 218 4.67 21.27 20.68
CA GLU A 218 5.47 20.05 20.47
C GLU A 218 4.81 18.80 21.05
N GLY A 219 4.24 18.90 22.25
CA GLY A 219 3.59 17.76 22.90
C GLY A 219 2.40 17.21 22.11
N ALA A 220 1.64 18.05 21.39
CA ALA A 220 0.57 17.59 20.51
C ALA A 220 1.14 16.84 19.30
N GLY A 221 2.26 17.29 18.74
CA GLY A 221 3.00 16.57 17.69
C GLY A 221 3.49 15.20 18.15
N ILE A 222 4.02 15.08 19.39
CA ILE A 222 4.45 13.79 19.95
C ILE A 222 3.24 12.84 20.12
N TRP A 223 2.10 13.36 20.59
CA TRP A 223 0.87 12.55 20.67
C TRP A 223 0.37 12.12 19.30
N ALA A 224 0.54 12.95 18.26
CA ALA A 224 0.20 12.56 16.90
C ALA A 224 1.03 11.36 16.45
N MET A 225 2.35 11.37 16.69
CA MET A 225 3.21 10.21 16.42
C MET A 225 2.76 8.96 17.19
N ILE A 226 2.47 9.10 18.50
CA ILE A 226 2.03 7.98 19.34
C ILE A 226 0.76 7.34 18.76
N LEU A 227 -0.24 8.16 18.39
CA LEU A 227 -1.51 7.66 17.89
C LEU A 227 -1.43 7.16 16.44
N THR A 228 -0.48 7.65 15.64
CA THR A 228 -0.21 7.12 14.29
C THR A 228 0.51 5.77 14.36
N TYR A 229 1.52 5.62 15.22
CA TYR A 229 2.32 4.40 15.30
C TYR A 229 1.67 3.27 16.07
N PHE A 230 1.00 3.57 17.18
CA PHE A 230 0.67 2.55 18.17
C PHE A 230 -0.81 2.38 18.48
N CYS A 231 -1.66 3.36 18.15
CA CYS A 231 -3.08 3.22 18.48
C CYS A 231 -3.71 2.18 17.57
N GLY A 232 -4.25 1.10 18.11
CA GLY A 232 -5.09 0.17 17.37
C GLY A 232 -6.57 0.30 17.71
N SER A 233 -7.35 -0.65 17.20
CA SER A 233 -8.76 -0.83 17.54
C SER A 233 -8.93 -1.37 18.96
N PHE A 234 -10.13 -1.27 19.51
CA PHE A 234 -10.52 -1.96 20.75
C PHE A 234 -10.86 -3.44 20.54
N GLY A 235 -10.46 -4.05 19.42
CA GLY A 235 -10.79 -5.45 19.14
C GLY A 235 -10.27 -6.43 20.19
N TYR A 236 -9.17 -6.08 20.86
CA TYR A 236 -8.61 -6.87 21.96
C TYR A 236 -9.57 -7.04 23.16
N LEU A 237 -10.49 -6.09 23.38
CA LEU A 237 -11.52 -6.22 24.43
C LEU A 237 -12.49 -7.37 24.15
N LEU A 238 -12.59 -7.79 22.89
CA LEU A 238 -13.42 -8.93 22.47
C LEU A 238 -12.61 -10.22 22.37
N THR A 239 -11.37 -10.16 21.88
CA THR A 239 -10.56 -11.37 21.63
C THR A 239 -9.94 -11.94 22.90
N ILE A 240 -9.59 -11.12 23.89
CA ILE A 240 -9.11 -11.62 25.19
C ILE A 240 -10.12 -12.55 25.87
N PRO A 241 -11.41 -12.17 26.06
CA PRO A 241 -12.38 -13.06 26.69
C PRO A 241 -12.82 -14.22 25.79
N ARG A 242 -12.75 -14.09 24.45
CA ARG A 242 -13.23 -15.13 23.51
C ARG A 242 -12.19 -16.19 23.17
N SER A 243 -10.93 -15.77 22.95
CA SER A 243 -9.86 -16.60 22.41
C SER A 243 -8.58 -16.55 23.25
N HIS A 244 -8.62 -15.92 24.42
CA HIS A 244 -7.48 -15.81 25.35
C HIS A 244 -6.19 -15.31 24.68
N ASN A 245 -6.34 -14.45 23.67
CA ASN A 245 -5.23 -13.89 22.91
C ASN A 245 -5.37 -12.38 22.75
N LEU A 246 -4.23 -11.71 22.56
CA LEU A 246 -4.18 -10.29 22.27
C LEU A 246 -4.25 -10.13 20.75
N SER A 247 -5.45 -9.96 20.20
CA SER A 247 -5.65 -9.84 18.74
C SER A 247 -6.84 -8.95 18.41
N GLY A 248 -7.28 -8.93 17.16
CA GLY A 248 -8.52 -8.24 16.76
C GLY A 248 -8.30 -6.89 16.08
N GLU A 249 -7.15 -6.68 15.43
CA GLU A 249 -6.87 -5.47 14.66
C GLU A 249 -8.02 -5.12 13.70
N SER A 250 -8.41 -6.08 12.85
CA SER A 250 -9.44 -5.94 11.82
C SER A 250 -10.76 -6.63 12.17
N ILE A 251 -11.04 -6.89 13.46
CA ILE A 251 -12.30 -7.52 13.89
C ILE A 251 -13.54 -6.69 13.49
N PHE A 252 -13.33 -5.38 13.32
CA PHE A 252 -14.34 -4.42 12.85
C PHE A 252 -14.08 -3.98 11.40
N TRP A 253 -13.51 -4.87 10.57
CA TRP A 253 -13.08 -4.69 9.17
C TRP A 253 -11.87 -3.78 8.91
N VAL A 254 -11.71 -2.68 9.64
CA VAL A 254 -10.69 -1.68 9.28
C VAL A 254 -9.31 -2.12 9.81
N SER A 255 -8.36 -2.31 8.89
CA SER A 255 -6.94 -2.46 9.27
C SER A 255 -6.42 -1.14 9.84
N GLN A 256 -5.51 -1.21 10.80
CA GLN A 256 -5.16 -0.05 11.61
C GLN A 256 -3.90 0.63 11.09
N THR A 257 -3.65 1.89 11.49
CA THR A 257 -2.53 2.68 10.93
C THR A 257 -1.15 2.10 11.23
N GLN A 258 -1.02 1.22 12.21
CA GLN A 258 0.25 0.54 12.51
C GLN A 258 0.74 -0.41 11.39
N SER A 259 -0.17 -1.10 10.71
CA SER A 259 0.13 -2.15 9.72
C SER A 259 0.18 -1.59 8.30
N VAL A 260 0.01 -0.26 8.16
CA VAL A 260 -0.05 0.45 6.88
C VAL A 260 1.15 0.16 5.98
N LEU A 261 2.32 -0.11 6.54
CA LEU A 261 3.53 -0.41 5.77
C LEU A 261 3.41 -1.71 4.97
N GLY A 262 2.54 -2.65 5.38
CA GLY A 262 2.23 -3.86 4.60
C GLY A 262 1.54 -3.55 3.27
N ASN A 263 1.05 -2.32 3.08
CA ASN A 263 0.55 -1.78 1.82
C ASN A 263 1.36 -0.52 1.43
N PRO A 264 2.52 -0.68 0.77
CA PRO A 264 3.37 0.45 0.37
C PRO A 264 2.65 1.56 -0.42
N PRO A 265 1.70 1.27 -1.34
CA PRO A 265 0.95 2.33 -2.00
C PRO A 265 0.13 3.18 -1.01
N HIS A 266 -0.50 2.54 -0.03
CA HIS A 266 -1.26 3.25 0.99
C HIS A 266 -0.35 4.04 1.96
N ALA A 267 0.77 3.46 2.39
CA ALA A 267 1.74 4.12 3.26
C ALA A 267 2.34 5.38 2.60
N SER A 268 2.76 5.29 1.35
CA SER A 268 3.27 6.43 0.58
C SER A 268 2.21 7.53 0.40
N ALA A 269 0.97 7.15 0.09
CA ALA A 269 -0.13 8.11 0.02
C ALA A 269 -0.44 8.80 1.37
N PHE A 270 -0.31 8.11 2.51
CA PHE A 270 -0.43 8.73 3.84
C PHE A 270 0.65 9.79 4.06
N ILE A 271 1.90 9.50 3.71
CA ILE A 271 3.03 10.42 3.84
C ILE A 271 2.82 11.66 2.97
N ILE A 272 2.43 11.47 1.71
CA ILE A 272 2.21 12.57 0.77
C ILE A 272 0.99 13.40 1.20
N LEU A 273 -0.13 12.77 1.60
CA LEU A 273 -1.31 13.46 2.11
C LEU A 273 -1.01 14.31 3.35
N THR A 274 -0.32 13.74 4.33
CA THR A 274 0.01 14.44 5.58
C THR A 274 0.99 15.59 5.36
N THR A 275 1.95 15.42 4.44
CA THR A 275 2.84 16.49 4.01
C THR A 275 2.09 17.57 3.21
N PHE A 276 1.17 17.18 2.33
CA PHE A 276 0.26 18.09 1.63
C PHE A 276 -0.57 18.90 2.63
N LEU A 277 -1.16 18.26 3.65
CA LEU A 277 -1.89 18.94 4.73
C LEU A 277 -1.00 19.94 5.48
N PHE A 278 0.25 19.58 5.76
CA PHE A 278 1.21 20.49 6.42
C PHE A 278 1.49 21.72 5.55
N VAL A 279 1.75 21.54 4.25
CA VAL A 279 1.95 22.66 3.32
C VAL A 279 0.65 23.47 3.14
N LEU A 280 -0.50 22.81 3.09
CA LEU A 280 -1.80 23.44 2.91
C LEU A 280 -2.17 24.31 4.11
N TYR A 281 -1.87 23.85 5.32
CA TYR A 281 -2.01 24.65 6.54
C TYR A 281 -1.21 25.95 6.42
N ARG A 282 0.07 25.87 6.06
CA ARG A 282 0.94 27.04 5.83
C ARG A 282 0.40 27.95 4.73
N TYR A 283 -0.11 27.35 3.65
CA TYR A 283 -0.71 28.10 2.56
C TYR A 283 -1.95 28.88 3.02
N PHE A 284 -2.79 28.32 3.90
CA PHE A 284 -3.93 29.07 4.40
C PHE A 284 -3.61 30.12 5.47
N GLU A 285 -2.41 30.11 6.06
CA GLU A 285 -1.95 31.19 6.96
C GLU A 285 -1.69 32.50 6.20
N THR A 286 -0.99 32.44 5.05
CA THR A 286 -0.53 33.66 4.34
C THR A 286 -0.81 33.67 2.82
N LYS A 287 -1.35 32.59 2.26
CA LYS A 287 -1.57 32.36 0.82
C LYS A 287 -0.35 32.68 -0.08
N PRO A 288 0.86 32.22 0.29
CA PRO A 288 2.05 32.59 -0.47
C PRO A 288 2.10 31.79 -1.78
N LYS A 289 2.24 32.50 -2.90
CA LYS A 289 2.17 31.92 -4.26
C LYS A 289 3.25 30.87 -4.53
N ASN A 290 4.37 30.92 -3.83
CA ASN A 290 5.46 29.97 -4.00
C ASN A 290 5.15 28.56 -3.46
N LEU A 291 4.18 28.40 -2.55
CA LEU A 291 3.73 27.08 -2.10
C LEU A 291 2.79 26.40 -3.11
N LEU A 292 2.24 27.15 -4.06
CA LEU A 292 1.25 26.64 -5.01
C LEU A 292 1.80 25.48 -5.88
N PRO A 293 3.00 25.56 -6.50
CA PRO A 293 3.56 24.43 -7.25
C PRO A 293 3.77 23.18 -6.40
N VAL A 294 4.20 23.35 -5.13
CA VAL A 294 4.40 22.23 -4.20
C VAL A 294 3.08 21.56 -3.88
N LEU A 295 2.03 22.33 -3.59
CA LEU A 295 0.69 21.81 -3.35
C LEU A 295 0.11 21.09 -4.56
N ILE A 296 0.29 21.64 -5.76
CA ILE A 296 -0.18 21.04 -7.01
C ILE A 296 0.50 19.69 -7.25
N LEU A 297 1.83 19.61 -7.10
CA LEU A 297 2.57 18.38 -7.29
C LEU A 297 2.24 17.32 -6.23
N LEU A 298 2.24 17.71 -4.95
CA LEU A 298 1.91 16.78 -3.87
C LEU A 298 0.45 16.32 -3.97
N GLY A 299 -0.50 17.25 -4.09
CA GLY A 299 -1.92 16.91 -4.15
C GLY A 299 -2.29 16.12 -5.42
N GLY A 300 -1.73 16.51 -6.56
CA GLY A 300 -2.03 15.92 -7.86
C GLY A 300 -1.50 14.49 -8.00
N SER A 301 -0.31 14.21 -7.46
CA SER A 301 0.34 12.90 -7.57
C SER A 301 -0.24 11.81 -6.68
N ILE A 302 -0.96 12.16 -5.60
CA ILE A 302 -1.52 11.16 -4.66
C ILE A 302 -2.38 10.12 -5.39
N ILE A 303 -3.11 10.50 -6.44
CA ILE A 303 -4.03 9.59 -7.16
C ILE A 303 -3.32 8.32 -7.68
N GLU A 304 -2.06 8.43 -8.11
CA GLU A 304 -1.26 7.30 -8.63
C GLU A 304 -0.42 6.57 -7.57
N PHE A 305 -0.25 7.17 -6.39
CA PHE A 305 0.24 6.41 -5.22
C PHE A 305 -0.90 5.64 -4.56
N LYS A 306 -2.08 6.25 -4.46
CA LYS A 306 -3.32 5.60 -4.04
C LYS A 306 -4.54 6.41 -4.46
N VAL A 307 -5.39 5.82 -5.30
CA VAL A 307 -6.59 6.47 -5.84
C VAL A 307 -7.50 7.05 -4.74
N TYR A 308 -7.68 6.32 -3.64
CA TYR A 308 -8.54 6.76 -2.53
C TYR A 308 -8.07 8.07 -1.88
N GLY A 309 -6.76 8.23 -1.67
CA GLY A 309 -6.20 9.47 -1.16
C GLY A 309 -6.37 10.64 -2.13
N GLY A 310 -6.19 10.38 -3.43
CA GLY A 310 -6.34 11.40 -4.47
C GLY A 310 -7.78 11.89 -4.58
N LEU A 311 -8.75 10.98 -4.54
CA LEU A 311 -10.18 11.31 -4.54
C LEU A 311 -10.58 12.15 -3.33
N LEU A 312 -10.05 11.85 -2.13
CA LEU A 312 -10.29 12.67 -0.94
C LEU A 312 -9.75 14.10 -1.12
N VAL A 313 -8.51 14.24 -1.62
CA VAL A 313 -7.90 15.57 -1.83
C VAL A 313 -8.68 16.39 -2.86
N LEU A 314 -9.03 15.79 -4.00
CA LEU A 314 -9.81 16.45 -5.04
C LEU A 314 -11.19 16.89 -4.52
N GLY A 315 -11.93 15.97 -3.89
CA GLY A 315 -13.24 16.27 -3.31
C GLY A 315 -13.18 17.37 -2.24
N GLY A 316 -12.19 17.29 -1.35
CA GLY A 316 -11.98 18.30 -0.31
C GLY A 316 -11.66 19.69 -0.88
N LEU A 317 -10.81 19.77 -1.92
CA LEU A 317 -10.45 21.04 -2.55
C LEU A 317 -11.66 21.66 -3.29
N VAL A 318 -12.50 20.84 -3.91
CA VAL A 318 -13.76 21.30 -4.52
C VAL A 318 -14.70 21.87 -3.45
N ILE A 319 -14.87 21.19 -2.31
CA ILE A 319 -15.71 21.69 -1.21
C ILE A 319 -15.19 23.04 -0.69
N VAL A 320 -13.89 23.18 -0.47
CA VAL A 320 -13.31 24.45 0.00
C VAL A 320 -13.44 25.55 -1.04
N LEU A 321 -13.26 25.24 -2.32
CA LEU A 321 -13.48 26.19 -3.41
C LEU A 321 -14.93 26.67 -3.45
N ILE A 322 -15.90 25.76 -3.31
CA ILE A 322 -17.34 26.12 -3.23
C ILE A 322 -17.57 27.05 -2.03
N VAL A 323 -16.99 26.75 -0.87
CA VAL A 323 -17.12 27.62 0.32
C VAL A 323 -16.48 29.00 0.10
N ASP A 324 -15.32 29.08 -0.55
CA ASP A 324 -14.64 30.34 -0.90
C ASP A 324 -15.47 31.18 -1.88
N LEU A 325 -16.07 30.54 -2.90
CA LEU A 325 -16.96 31.18 -3.87
C LEU A 325 -18.25 31.68 -3.23
N LEU A 326 -18.93 30.84 -2.44
CA LEU A 326 -20.21 31.19 -1.84
C LEU A 326 -20.09 32.28 -0.76
N ARG A 327 -19.04 32.23 0.07
CA ARG A 327 -18.91 33.14 1.22
C ARG A 327 -18.11 34.39 0.91
N LYS A 328 -17.02 34.27 0.15
CA LYS A 328 -16.10 35.38 -0.10
C LYS A 328 -16.10 35.85 -1.55
N ARG A 329 -16.82 35.16 -2.45
CA ARG A 329 -16.83 35.45 -3.89
C ARG A 329 -15.42 35.55 -4.48
N SER A 330 -14.48 34.78 -3.94
CA SER A 330 -13.08 34.81 -4.34
C SER A 330 -12.77 33.67 -5.30
N LEU A 331 -11.99 33.97 -6.34
CA LEU A 331 -11.48 32.98 -7.30
C LEU A 331 -10.07 32.47 -6.91
N GLY A 332 -9.56 32.86 -5.74
CA GLY A 332 -8.16 32.65 -5.35
C GLY A 332 -7.75 31.19 -5.15
N LEU A 333 -8.70 30.27 -4.97
CA LEU A 333 -8.43 28.84 -4.84
C LEU A 333 -8.54 28.06 -6.16
N ILE A 334 -9.04 28.67 -7.23
CA ILE A 334 -9.14 28.02 -8.54
C ILE A 334 -7.77 27.51 -9.04
N PRO A 335 -6.66 28.28 -8.98
CA PRO A 335 -5.37 27.78 -9.46
C PRO A 335 -4.89 26.52 -8.73
N LEU A 336 -5.16 26.42 -7.42
CA LEU A 336 -4.81 25.25 -6.63
C LEU A 336 -5.68 24.05 -7.03
N THR A 337 -7.00 24.20 -7.00
CA THR A 337 -7.94 23.11 -7.30
C THR A 337 -7.78 22.63 -8.75
N ALA A 338 -7.72 23.55 -9.71
CA ALA A 338 -7.52 23.21 -11.12
C ALA A 338 -6.13 22.60 -11.37
N GLY A 339 -5.07 23.13 -10.75
CA GLY A 339 -3.73 22.57 -10.90
C GLY A 339 -3.63 21.13 -10.38
N VAL A 340 -4.15 20.88 -9.17
CA VAL A 340 -4.22 19.51 -8.60
C VAL A 340 -5.05 18.60 -9.50
N PHE A 341 -6.22 19.05 -9.95
CA PHE A 341 -7.09 18.28 -10.85
C PHE A 341 -6.39 17.93 -12.17
N LEU A 342 -5.75 18.90 -12.83
CA LEU A 342 -5.08 18.68 -14.12
C LEU A 342 -3.88 17.75 -13.99
N VAL A 343 -3.08 17.87 -12.92
CA VAL A 343 -1.97 16.94 -12.66
C VAL A 343 -2.50 15.53 -12.42
N SER A 344 -3.50 15.37 -11.54
CA SER A 344 -4.14 14.06 -11.29
C SER A 344 -4.70 13.45 -12.56
N LEU A 345 -5.42 14.24 -13.37
CA LEU A 345 -6.01 13.80 -14.62
C LEU A 345 -4.94 13.35 -15.63
N GLY A 346 -3.85 14.13 -15.76
CA GLY A 346 -2.77 13.87 -16.70
C GLY A 346 -1.98 12.60 -16.41
N ILE A 347 -1.87 12.20 -15.14
CA ILE A 347 -1.18 10.96 -14.75
C ILE A 347 -2.12 9.75 -14.65
N TYR A 348 -3.39 9.96 -14.30
CA TYR A 348 -4.37 8.90 -14.12
C TYR A 348 -4.98 8.40 -15.44
N LEU A 349 -5.41 9.33 -16.32
CA LEU A 349 -6.12 8.94 -17.54
C LEU A 349 -5.34 7.99 -18.46
N PRO A 350 -4.03 8.19 -18.71
CA PRO A 350 -3.27 7.31 -19.60
C PRO A 350 -3.24 5.84 -19.14
N ASN A 351 -3.49 5.59 -17.85
CA ASN A 351 -3.38 4.28 -17.22
C ASN A 351 -4.75 3.71 -16.79
N SER A 352 -5.85 4.37 -17.16
CA SER A 352 -7.22 3.96 -16.80
C SER A 352 -8.03 3.55 -18.03
N GLN A 353 -8.71 2.41 -17.98
CA GLN A 353 -9.57 1.93 -19.07
C GLN A 353 -10.86 1.30 -18.53
N ASN A 354 -12.00 1.62 -19.14
CA ASN A 354 -13.31 1.00 -18.86
C ASN A 354 -13.70 0.94 -17.37
N SER A 355 -13.33 1.96 -16.57
CA SER A 355 -13.59 2.01 -15.13
C SER A 355 -15.04 2.42 -14.75
N GLN A 356 -15.98 2.30 -15.69
CA GLN A 356 -17.38 2.65 -15.46
C GLN A 356 -18.03 1.51 -14.62
N ASP A 357 -18.74 1.86 -13.54
CA ASP A 357 -19.41 0.93 -12.59
C ASP A 357 -18.56 0.29 -11.48
N PHE A 358 -17.57 1.01 -10.95
CA PHE A 358 -16.69 0.50 -9.90
C PHE A 358 -17.32 0.44 -8.49
N VAL A 359 -18.27 1.32 -8.19
CA VAL A 359 -18.83 1.50 -6.84
C VAL A 359 -20.32 1.20 -6.84
N ILE A 360 -20.77 0.41 -5.86
CA ILE A 360 -22.15 -0.05 -5.68
C ILE A 360 -22.71 0.59 -4.41
N TRP A 361 -23.91 1.17 -4.52
CA TRP A 361 -24.67 1.63 -3.35
C TRP A 361 -25.16 0.45 -2.53
N GLN A 362 -24.46 0.16 -1.42
CA GLN A 362 -24.84 -0.86 -0.43
C GLN A 362 -24.60 -0.32 0.98
N PRO A 363 -25.48 0.58 1.45
CA PRO A 363 -25.30 1.19 2.75
C PRO A 363 -25.31 0.12 3.84
N TRP A 364 -24.52 0.38 4.88
CA TRP A 364 -24.41 -0.47 6.07
C TRP A 364 -23.75 -1.85 5.84
N TRP A 365 -23.23 -2.14 4.65
CA TRP A 365 -22.67 -3.46 4.33
C TRP A 365 -21.58 -3.89 5.32
N PHE A 366 -20.58 -3.03 5.59
CA PHE A 366 -19.50 -3.37 6.55
C PHE A 366 -20.00 -3.51 7.98
N ILE A 367 -20.96 -2.68 8.39
CA ILE A 367 -21.52 -2.71 9.74
C ILE A 367 -22.31 -4.02 9.95
N ARG A 368 -23.13 -4.41 8.97
CA ARG A 368 -23.89 -5.66 9.02
C ARG A 368 -22.98 -6.88 8.93
N THR A 369 -22.04 -6.89 8.01
CA THR A 369 -21.12 -8.03 7.84
C THR A 369 -20.17 -8.19 9.01
N MET A 370 -19.81 -7.09 9.69
CA MET A 370 -19.08 -7.16 10.96
C MET A 370 -19.83 -8.02 11.98
N VAL A 371 -21.14 -7.79 12.14
CA VAL A 371 -21.99 -8.48 13.11
C VAL A 371 -22.13 -9.97 12.78
N VAL A 372 -22.29 -10.33 11.51
CA VAL A 372 -22.66 -11.71 11.10
C VAL A 372 -21.47 -12.59 10.71
N ALA A 373 -20.32 -12.04 10.33
CA ALA A 373 -19.18 -12.83 9.90
C ALA A 373 -18.48 -13.52 11.09
N SER A 374 -18.14 -14.80 10.91
CA SER A 374 -17.60 -15.68 11.96
C SER A 374 -16.20 -15.29 12.43
N ASP A 375 -15.39 -14.69 11.55
CA ASP A 375 -14.05 -14.17 11.80
C ASP A 375 -14.03 -12.70 12.28
N ARG A 376 -15.19 -12.08 12.45
CA ARG A 376 -15.36 -10.67 12.87
C ARG A 376 -15.98 -10.57 14.27
N LEU A 377 -17.00 -9.72 14.44
CA LEU A 377 -17.70 -9.58 15.72
C LEU A 377 -18.54 -10.82 16.02
N ASN A 378 -19.05 -11.52 15.02
CA ASN A 378 -19.82 -12.77 15.16
C ASN A 378 -20.87 -12.72 16.28
N TRP A 379 -21.69 -11.68 16.30
CA TRP A 379 -22.79 -11.54 17.24
C TRP A 379 -24.10 -11.92 16.56
N MET A 380 -24.22 -13.19 16.16
CA MET A 380 -25.37 -13.70 15.41
C MET A 380 -26.71 -13.48 16.12
N ASP A 381 -26.73 -13.56 17.46
CA ASP A 381 -27.91 -13.24 18.28
C ASP A 381 -28.44 -11.81 18.02
N MET A 382 -27.56 -10.84 17.78
CA MET A 382 -27.97 -9.47 17.44
C MET A 382 -28.68 -9.40 16.09
N GLU A 383 -28.18 -10.12 15.07
CA GLU A 383 -28.84 -10.19 13.75
C GLU A 383 -30.18 -10.94 13.83
N LEU A 384 -30.27 -12.01 14.60
CA LEU A 384 -31.52 -12.75 14.78
C LEU A 384 -32.59 -11.87 15.44
N ARG A 385 -32.26 -11.15 16.51
CA ARG A 385 -33.18 -10.18 17.15
C ARG A 385 -33.61 -9.10 16.17
N ARG A 386 -32.69 -8.60 15.34
CA ARG A 386 -33.00 -7.59 14.32
C ARG A 386 -34.00 -8.12 13.30
N GLN A 387 -33.81 -9.35 12.80
CA GLN A 387 -34.75 -9.99 11.87
C GLN A 387 -36.12 -10.21 12.51
N THR A 388 -36.19 -10.65 13.77
CA THR A 388 -37.45 -10.78 14.52
C THR A 388 -38.16 -9.42 14.65
N TYR A 389 -37.46 -8.36 15.01
CA TYR A 389 -38.08 -7.04 15.14
C TYR A 389 -38.50 -6.42 13.80
N ILE A 390 -37.84 -6.77 12.70
CA ILE A 390 -38.31 -6.42 11.35
C ILE A 390 -39.63 -7.13 11.05
N TYR A 391 -39.70 -8.43 11.34
CA TYR A 391 -40.91 -9.24 11.15
C TYR A 391 -42.08 -8.74 12.01
N GLU A 392 -41.82 -8.33 13.25
CA GLU A 392 -42.80 -7.75 14.17
C GLU A 392 -43.13 -6.27 13.89
N HIS A 393 -42.55 -5.67 12.84
CA HIS A 393 -42.67 -4.24 12.53
C HIS A 393 -42.25 -3.28 13.67
N ASN A 394 -41.36 -3.73 14.57
CA ASN A 394 -40.87 -2.96 15.70
C ASN A 394 -39.65 -2.09 15.30
N LEU A 395 -39.90 -1.03 14.54
CA LEU A 395 -38.85 -0.16 14.00
C LEU A 395 -37.97 0.48 15.08
N LYS A 396 -38.52 0.77 16.26
CA LYS A 396 -37.75 1.33 17.38
C LYS A 396 -36.61 0.41 17.80
N ARG A 397 -36.88 -0.90 17.92
CA ARG A 397 -35.86 -1.90 18.28
C ARG A 397 -34.88 -2.14 17.14
N VAL A 398 -35.33 -2.09 15.88
CA VAL A 398 -34.43 -2.16 14.72
C VAL A 398 -33.45 -0.99 14.73
N ILE A 399 -33.92 0.26 14.88
CA ILE A 399 -33.07 1.46 14.94
C ILE A 399 -32.08 1.36 16.10
N GLN A 400 -32.52 0.86 17.26
CA GLN A 400 -31.64 0.63 18.40
C GLN A 400 -30.48 -0.31 18.02
N LEU A 401 -30.77 -1.49 17.46
CA LEU A 401 -29.74 -2.48 17.10
C LEU A 401 -28.81 -1.95 15.98
N GLU A 402 -29.35 -1.30 14.96
CA GLU A 402 -28.53 -0.71 13.89
C GLU A 402 -27.60 0.40 14.44
N THR A 403 -28.08 1.18 15.42
CA THR A 403 -27.28 2.20 16.11
C THR A 403 -26.20 1.56 16.98
N GLU A 404 -26.52 0.50 17.71
CA GLU A 404 -25.54 -0.25 18.51
C GLU A 404 -24.44 -0.83 17.61
N ALA A 405 -24.79 -1.44 16.48
CA ALA A 405 -23.83 -2.00 15.53
C ALA A 405 -22.94 -0.90 14.94
N PHE A 406 -23.51 0.25 14.58
CA PHE A 406 -22.76 1.42 14.12
C PHE A 406 -21.79 1.94 15.18
N LEU A 407 -22.23 2.06 16.44
CA LEU A 407 -21.40 2.53 17.54
C LEU A 407 -20.27 1.55 17.83
N ILE A 408 -20.52 0.24 17.77
CA ILE A 408 -19.46 -0.78 17.89
C ILE A 408 -18.46 -0.65 16.74
N PHE A 409 -18.93 -0.52 15.50
CA PHE A 409 -18.06 -0.33 14.34
C PHE A 409 -17.20 0.94 14.48
N LEU A 410 -17.80 2.07 14.86
CA LEU A 410 -17.12 3.35 14.98
C LEU A 410 -16.13 3.36 16.17
N THR A 411 -16.60 3.08 17.37
CA THR A 411 -15.78 3.16 18.59
C THR A 411 -14.76 2.03 18.66
N GLY A 412 -15.14 0.83 18.20
CA GLY A 412 -14.26 -0.32 18.09
C GLY A 412 -13.08 -0.05 17.18
N ASN A 413 -13.30 0.51 15.98
CA ASN A 413 -12.20 0.86 15.07
C ASN A 413 -11.36 2.05 15.56
N LEU A 414 -11.98 3.07 16.17
CA LEU A 414 -11.25 4.24 16.63
C LEU A 414 -10.26 3.92 17.76
N GLY A 415 -10.60 3.00 18.66
CA GLY A 415 -9.82 2.79 19.88
C GLY A 415 -9.70 4.10 20.67
N MET A 416 -8.50 4.41 21.15
CA MET A 416 -8.24 5.68 21.87
C MET A 416 -8.30 6.93 20.98
N ARG A 417 -8.39 6.79 19.66
CA ARG A 417 -8.68 7.93 18.78
C ARG A 417 -10.07 8.52 19.02
N ILE A 418 -10.94 7.85 19.79
CA ILE A 418 -12.23 8.39 20.22
C ILE A 418 -12.13 9.75 20.93
N LEU A 419 -10.99 10.05 21.57
CA LEU A 419 -10.73 11.37 22.15
C LEU A 419 -10.79 12.50 21.11
N GLY A 420 -10.61 12.19 19.82
CA GLY A 420 -10.71 13.13 18.72
C GLY A 420 -12.07 13.81 18.60
N PHE A 421 -13.15 13.19 19.10
CA PHE A 421 -14.48 13.82 19.14
C PHE A 421 -14.48 15.13 19.96
N ILE A 422 -13.60 15.26 20.96
CA ILE A 422 -13.46 16.49 21.75
C ILE A 422 -12.95 17.63 20.87
N ALA A 423 -11.87 17.40 20.12
CA ALA A 423 -11.31 18.40 19.21
C ALA A 423 -12.27 18.68 18.03
N PHE A 424 -12.88 17.64 17.47
CA PHE A 424 -13.90 17.76 16.42
C PHE A 424 -15.05 18.68 16.85
N TRP A 425 -15.60 18.46 18.05
CA TRP A 425 -16.70 19.26 18.56
C TRP A 425 -16.29 20.71 18.88
N GLN A 426 -15.05 20.91 19.36
CA GLN A 426 -14.50 22.25 19.56
C GLN A 426 -14.39 23.01 18.24
N MET A 427 -13.92 22.37 17.16
CA MET A 427 -13.84 22.97 15.83
C MET A 427 -15.22 23.35 15.28
N LEU A 428 -16.22 22.47 15.43
CA LEU A 428 -17.60 22.77 15.03
C LEU A 428 -18.19 23.99 15.75
N ARG A 429 -17.88 24.15 17.05
CA ARG A 429 -18.31 25.32 17.84
C ARG A 429 -17.60 26.62 17.44
N GLN A 430 -16.38 26.56 16.90
CA GLN A 430 -15.53 27.74 16.63
C GLN A 430 -15.77 28.43 15.28
N ARG A 431 -16.99 28.42 14.73
CA ARG A 431 -17.28 28.96 13.37
C ARG A 431 -16.36 28.33 12.31
N ILE A 432 -16.27 27.01 12.26
CA ILE A 432 -15.50 26.18 11.31
C ILE A 432 -15.29 26.78 9.91
N PHE A 433 -16.33 27.34 9.31
CA PHE A 433 -16.29 27.92 7.97
C PHE A 433 -15.46 29.21 7.83
N SER A 434 -14.93 29.73 8.93
CA SER A 434 -13.98 30.84 8.94
C SER A 434 -12.55 30.40 8.59
N HIS A 435 -12.23 29.10 8.72
CA HIS A 435 -10.89 28.55 8.50
C HIS A 435 -10.90 27.50 7.36
N TYR A 436 -10.35 27.85 6.19
CA TYR A 436 -10.36 26.96 5.02
C TYR A 436 -9.64 25.63 5.24
N PHE A 437 -8.57 25.63 6.04
CA PHE A 437 -7.90 24.39 6.42
C PHE A 437 -8.83 23.44 7.18
N GLU A 438 -9.62 23.96 8.12
CA GLU A 438 -10.53 23.13 8.93
C GLU A 438 -11.68 22.59 8.09
N VAL A 439 -12.22 23.40 7.17
CA VAL A 439 -13.22 22.95 6.18
C VAL A 439 -12.65 21.84 5.29
N PHE A 440 -11.42 22.01 4.80
CA PHE A 440 -10.74 20.98 4.02
C PHE A 440 -10.59 19.69 4.84
N PHE A 441 -9.97 19.81 6.01
CA PHE A 441 -9.62 18.69 6.87
C PHE A 441 -10.85 17.89 7.29
N LEU A 442 -11.91 18.58 7.72
CA LEU A 442 -13.13 17.92 8.18
C LEU A 442 -13.95 17.35 7.02
N SER A 443 -13.90 17.95 5.83
CA SER A 443 -14.56 17.36 4.66
C SER A 443 -13.91 16.03 4.25
N ILE A 444 -12.58 15.98 4.16
CA ILE A 444 -11.88 14.71 3.85
C ILE A 444 -12.01 13.69 4.97
N THR A 445 -11.99 14.10 6.24
CA THR A 445 -12.18 13.20 7.39
C THR A 445 -13.57 12.57 7.35
N THR A 446 -14.60 13.38 7.10
CA THR A 446 -15.99 12.91 7.02
C THR A 446 -16.21 12.00 5.82
N ALA A 447 -15.73 12.40 4.63
CA ALA A 447 -15.83 11.59 3.42
C ALA A 447 -15.11 10.24 3.58
N SER A 448 -13.93 10.23 4.20
CA SER A 448 -13.15 9.01 4.43
C SER A 448 -13.85 7.99 5.34
N PHE A 449 -14.77 8.42 6.20
CA PHE A 449 -15.60 7.52 7.01
C PHE A 449 -16.89 7.09 6.29
N PHE A 450 -17.59 8.04 5.67
CA PHE A 450 -18.93 7.76 5.13
C PHE A 450 -18.92 7.08 3.77
N ILE A 451 -17.87 7.22 2.95
CA ILE A 451 -17.80 6.53 1.66
C ILE A 451 -17.94 4.99 1.86
N PRO A 452 -17.17 4.32 2.74
CA PRO A 452 -17.34 2.87 2.92
C PRO A 452 -18.61 2.49 3.67
N VAL A 453 -19.15 3.38 4.52
CA VAL A 453 -20.43 3.12 5.20
C VAL A 453 -21.59 3.06 4.19
N LEU A 454 -21.50 3.78 3.09
CA LEU A 454 -22.57 3.91 2.10
C LEU A 454 -22.35 3.04 0.84
N PHE A 455 -21.11 2.73 0.53
CA PHE A 455 -20.73 2.12 -0.74
C PHE A 455 -19.77 0.95 -0.59
N VAL A 456 -19.85 0.00 -1.52
CA VAL A 456 -18.88 -1.10 -1.68
C VAL A 456 -18.34 -1.12 -3.11
N GLN A 457 -17.16 -1.71 -3.32
CA GLN A 457 -16.59 -1.88 -4.66
C GLN A 457 -17.10 -3.17 -5.30
N LYS A 458 -17.35 -3.12 -6.62
CA LYS A 458 -17.67 -4.32 -7.41
C LYS A 458 -16.46 -5.27 -7.44
N GLY A 459 -16.72 -6.58 -7.31
CA GLY A 459 -15.66 -7.61 -7.24
C GLY A 459 -15.15 -7.82 -5.81
N VAL A 460 -14.43 -6.85 -5.25
CA VAL A 460 -13.77 -6.97 -3.93
C VAL A 460 -14.14 -5.82 -3.01
N ALA A 461 -15.09 -6.05 -2.10
CA ALA A 461 -15.56 -5.03 -1.15
C ALA A 461 -14.43 -4.44 -0.30
N TRP A 462 -13.39 -5.24 0.01
CA TRP A 462 -12.25 -4.87 0.85
C TRP A 462 -11.47 -3.62 0.38
N ASN A 463 -11.55 -3.28 -0.91
CA ASN A 463 -10.80 -2.16 -1.45
C ASN A 463 -11.35 -0.79 -0.98
N VAL A 464 -12.67 -0.63 -0.90
CA VAL A 464 -13.29 0.64 -0.44
C VAL A 464 -13.09 0.86 1.07
N ILE A 465 -12.95 -0.19 1.90
CA ILE A 465 -12.72 0.00 3.35
C ILE A 465 -11.39 0.73 3.65
N GLN A 466 -10.47 0.80 2.68
CA GLN A 466 -9.22 1.54 2.81
C GLN A 466 -9.44 3.06 2.98
N PHE A 467 -10.60 3.61 2.58
CA PHE A 467 -10.96 4.99 2.96
C PHE A 467 -11.03 5.17 4.49
N ASN A 468 -11.55 4.19 5.24
CA ASN A 468 -11.62 4.27 6.69
C ASN A 468 -10.23 4.30 7.35
N GLN A 469 -9.18 3.82 6.69
CA GLN A 469 -7.82 3.94 7.21
C GLN A 469 -7.34 5.40 7.19
N TYR A 470 -7.71 6.19 6.17
CA TYR A 470 -7.51 7.64 6.18
C TYR A 470 -8.31 8.30 7.30
N PHE A 471 -9.54 7.85 7.56
CA PHE A 471 -10.32 8.31 8.71
C PHE A 471 -9.57 8.08 10.02
N LEU A 472 -9.04 6.87 10.25
CA LEU A 472 -8.25 6.57 11.46
C LEU A 472 -7.01 7.47 11.59
N LEU A 473 -6.29 7.73 10.50
CA LEU A 473 -5.13 8.63 10.52
C LEU A 473 -5.54 10.07 10.91
N LEU A 474 -6.52 10.64 10.20
CA LEU A 474 -6.96 12.02 10.37
C LEU A 474 -7.62 12.23 11.74
N PHE A 475 -8.46 11.29 12.17
CA PHE A 475 -9.08 11.35 13.49
C PHE A 475 -8.07 11.11 14.62
N GLY A 476 -6.99 10.38 14.34
CA GLY A 476 -5.81 10.28 15.21
C GLY A 476 -5.15 11.64 15.48
N PHE A 477 -5.09 12.54 14.49
CA PHE A 477 -4.59 13.90 14.70
C PHE A 477 -5.51 14.72 15.61
N LEU A 478 -6.82 14.65 15.41
CA LEU A 478 -7.78 15.29 16.31
C LEU A 478 -7.66 14.76 17.74
N ALA A 479 -7.49 13.44 17.88
CA ALA A 479 -7.28 12.80 19.17
C ALA A 479 -5.98 13.23 19.83
N ALA A 480 -4.89 13.44 19.07
CA ALA A 480 -3.64 13.96 19.60
C ALA A 480 -3.79 15.38 20.15
N ILE A 481 -4.48 16.25 19.42
CA ILE A 481 -4.80 17.62 19.85
C ILE A 481 -5.62 17.58 21.14
N ALA A 482 -6.69 16.78 21.18
CA ALA A 482 -7.55 16.62 22.35
C ALA A 482 -6.80 16.07 23.57
N THR A 483 -5.98 15.04 23.37
CA THR A 483 -5.18 14.40 24.43
C THR A 483 -4.22 15.39 25.05
N PHE A 484 -3.48 16.14 24.23
CA PHE A 484 -2.57 17.17 24.73
C PHE A 484 -3.32 18.28 25.45
N TRP A 485 -4.44 18.75 24.90
CA TRP A 485 -5.28 19.76 25.55
C TRP A 485 -5.76 19.31 26.93
N LEU A 486 -6.29 18.09 27.06
CA LEU A 486 -6.71 17.51 28.34
C LEU A 486 -5.55 17.45 29.34
N LEU A 487 -4.37 16.99 28.92
CA LEU A 487 -3.17 16.95 29.76
C LEU A 487 -2.77 18.33 30.29
N THR A 488 -2.93 19.39 29.51
CA THR A 488 -2.64 20.76 29.97
C THR A 488 -3.64 21.28 31.00
N LYS A 489 -4.87 20.74 31.04
CA LYS A 489 -5.90 21.12 32.02
C LYS A 489 -5.72 20.46 33.39
N LEU A 490 -5.01 19.33 33.44
CA LEU A 490 -4.71 18.64 34.70
C LEU A 490 -3.66 19.43 35.50
N LYS A 491 -3.93 19.68 36.79
CA LYS A 491 -3.03 20.47 37.66
C LYS A 491 -1.84 19.65 38.19
N SER A 492 -2.10 18.42 38.64
CA SER A 492 -1.09 17.55 39.25
C SER A 492 -0.29 16.76 38.22
N LYS A 493 1.02 16.64 38.43
CA LYS A 493 1.91 15.78 37.63
C LYS A 493 1.47 14.31 37.69
N ALA A 494 1.01 13.83 38.85
CA ALA A 494 0.53 12.45 39.01
C ALA A 494 -0.70 12.18 38.13
N LEU A 495 -1.67 13.10 38.10
CA LEU A 495 -2.85 12.99 37.24
C LEU A 495 -2.49 12.99 35.75
N LYS A 496 -1.53 13.82 35.34
CA LYS A 496 -1.03 13.83 33.95
C LYS A 496 -0.43 12.48 33.56
N ILE A 497 0.40 11.91 34.43
CA ILE A 497 1.04 10.60 34.21
C ILE A 497 -0.03 9.50 34.17
N ALA A 498 -0.96 9.49 35.12
CA ALA A 498 -2.05 8.52 35.16
C ALA A 498 -2.90 8.58 33.89
N PHE A 499 -3.34 9.77 33.47
CA PHE A 499 -4.11 9.95 32.24
C PHE A 499 -3.33 9.50 30.99
N ALA A 500 -2.08 9.96 30.84
CA ALA A 500 -1.23 9.54 29.72
C ALA A 500 -1.04 8.01 29.70
N SER A 501 -0.84 7.39 30.86
CA SER A 501 -0.68 5.94 30.98
C SER A 501 -1.95 5.19 30.58
N ILE A 502 -3.13 5.67 30.99
CA ILE A 502 -4.42 5.08 30.58
C ILE A 502 -4.58 5.14 29.06
N VAL A 503 -4.30 6.31 28.45
CA VAL A 503 -4.38 6.46 26.99
C VAL A 503 -3.44 5.47 26.30
N ILE A 504 -2.20 5.33 26.76
CA ILE A 504 -1.22 4.41 26.17
C ILE A 504 -1.63 2.94 26.37
N ILE A 505 -2.02 2.55 27.58
CA ILE A 505 -2.43 1.17 27.93
C ILE A 505 -3.65 0.73 27.11
N LEU A 506 -4.54 1.65 26.75
CA LEU A 506 -5.72 1.34 25.93
C LEU A 506 -5.45 1.47 24.41
N ALA A 507 -4.46 2.25 24.00
CA ALA A 507 -4.12 2.44 22.58
C ALA A 507 -3.25 1.31 22.01
N VAL A 508 -2.25 0.87 22.78
CA VAL A 508 -1.15 -0.02 22.35
C VAL A 508 -1.50 -1.52 22.23
N PRO A 509 -2.45 -2.13 22.97
CA PRO A 509 -2.58 -3.58 23.04
C PRO A 509 -2.70 -4.29 21.70
N THR A 510 -3.46 -3.73 20.75
CA THR A 510 -3.61 -4.29 19.41
C THR A 510 -2.29 -4.35 18.64
N GLN A 511 -1.38 -3.38 18.82
CA GLN A 511 -0.05 -3.42 18.19
C GLN A 511 0.83 -4.50 18.80
N VAL A 512 0.79 -4.66 20.12
CA VAL A 512 1.50 -5.75 20.81
C VAL A 512 0.95 -7.09 20.35
N GLY A 513 -0.38 -7.20 20.23
CA GLY A 513 -1.06 -8.37 19.72
C GLY A 513 -0.64 -8.75 18.29
N LEU A 514 -0.57 -7.75 17.39
CA LEU A 514 -0.10 -7.94 16.02
C LEU A 514 1.34 -8.48 15.99
N LEU A 515 2.25 -7.87 16.76
CA LEU A 515 3.64 -8.33 16.84
C LEU A 515 3.74 -9.75 17.43
N LEU A 516 3.03 -10.02 18.52
CA LEU A 516 3.00 -11.36 19.11
C LEU A 516 2.51 -12.38 18.09
N GLN A 517 1.36 -12.14 17.47
CA GLN A 517 0.79 -13.02 16.45
C GLN A 517 1.75 -13.25 15.27
N PHE A 518 2.40 -12.18 14.80
CA PHE A 518 3.31 -12.25 13.66
C PHE A 518 4.54 -13.12 13.94
N TYR A 519 5.11 -13.03 15.14
CA TYR A 519 6.31 -13.79 15.53
C TYR A 519 6.00 -15.15 16.16
N THR A 520 4.77 -15.40 16.61
CA THR A 520 4.33 -16.75 17.02
C THR A 520 3.87 -17.59 15.83
N ASN A 521 3.37 -16.96 14.77
CA ASN A 521 2.93 -17.66 13.58
C ASN A 521 4.12 -18.07 12.70
N HIS A 522 4.04 -19.27 12.13
CA HIS A 522 4.96 -19.70 11.09
C HIS A 522 4.75 -18.87 9.80
N PRO A 523 5.79 -18.70 8.96
CA PRO A 523 5.63 -18.14 7.62
C PRO A 523 4.55 -18.91 6.85
N LEU A 524 3.68 -18.21 6.11
CA LEU A 524 2.55 -18.87 5.44
C LEU A 524 3.00 -19.60 4.18
N SER A 525 3.91 -18.99 3.40
CA SER A 525 4.35 -19.54 2.13
C SER A 525 5.85 -19.42 1.88
N MET A 526 6.35 -20.24 0.95
CA MET A 526 7.74 -20.20 0.51
C MET A 526 7.92 -20.46 -0.98
N VAL A 527 8.99 -19.92 -1.56
CA VAL A 527 9.53 -20.38 -2.85
C VAL A 527 10.78 -21.20 -2.56
N SER A 528 10.79 -22.48 -2.94
CA SER A 528 11.92 -23.37 -2.64
C SER A 528 13.19 -23.01 -3.42
N ASN A 529 14.36 -23.41 -2.92
CA ASN A 529 15.63 -23.17 -3.62
C ASN A 529 15.67 -23.83 -5.02
N GLN A 530 14.99 -24.96 -5.20
CA GLN A 530 14.86 -25.67 -6.48
C GLN A 530 14.00 -24.87 -7.47
N GLU A 531 12.87 -24.31 -7.02
CA GLU A 531 12.08 -23.38 -7.85
C GLU A 531 12.88 -22.13 -8.19
N LEU A 532 13.59 -21.53 -7.22
CA LEU A 532 14.46 -20.38 -7.46
C LEU A 532 15.56 -20.68 -8.49
N ALA A 533 16.11 -21.90 -8.50
CA ALA A 533 17.09 -22.32 -9.50
C ALA A 533 16.46 -22.38 -10.91
N ALA A 534 15.25 -22.92 -11.03
CA ALA A 534 14.50 -22.94 -12.30
C ALA A 534 14.12 -21.53 -12.78
N LEU A 535 13.62 -20.66 -11.89
CA LEU A 535 13.27 -19.28 -12.20
C LEU A 535 14.50 -18.43 -12.56
N SER A 536 15.64 -18.68 -11.90
CA SER A 536 16.93 -18.09 -12.28
C SER A 536 17.42 -18.59 -13.63
N PHE A 537 17.23 -19.88 -13.94
CA PHE A 537 17.50 -20.41 -15.27
C PHE A 537 16.64 -19.72 -16.33
N ILE A 538 15.35 -19.51 -16.06
CA ILE A 538 14.45 -18.76 -16.95
C ILE A 538 14.97 -17.33 -17.15
N ASN A 539 15.31 -16.63 -16.07
CA ASN A 539 15.82 -15.26 -16.13
C ASN A 539 17.09 -15.11 -16.97
N LYS A 540 17.99 -16.10 -16.93
CA LYS A 540 19.28 -16.06 -17.64
C LYS A 540 19.19 -16.47 -19.11
N ASN A 541 18.27 -17.37 -19.46
CA ASN A 541 18.25 -18.02 -20.77
C ASN A 541 17.13 -17.53 -21.70
N LEU A 542 16.09 -16.89 -21.17
CA LEU A 542 14.98 -16.36 -21.97
C LEU A 542 15.15 -14.88 -22.29
N THR A 543 14.55 -14.43 -23.39
CA THR A 543 14.43 -13.00 -23.69
C THR A 543 13.32 -12.35 -22.86
N SER A 544 13.38 -11.04 -22.64
CA SER A 544 12.36 -10.30 -21.89
C SER A 544 10.97 -10.28 -22.55
N ARG A 545 10.89 -10.67 -23.83
CA ARG A 545 9.65 -10.78 -24.61
C ARG A 545 9.02 -12.16 -24.53
N ASP A 546 9.77 -13.16 -24.08
CA ASP A 546 9.29 -14.54 -24.03
C ASP A 546 8.18 -14.70 -22.99
N ILE A 547 7.13 -15.43 -23.35
CA ILE A 547 5.97 -15.71 -22.51
C ILE A 547 6.15 -17.06 -21.82
N VAL A 548 6.03 -17.06 -20.49
CA VAL A 548 6.05 -18.27 -19.66
C VAL A 548 4.62 -18.72 -19.38
N PHE A 549 4.29 -19.95 -19.79
CA PHE A 549 3.02 -20.58 -19.50
C PHE A 549 3.13 -21.45 -18.26
N THR A 550 2.12 -21.39 -17.39
CA THR A 550 2.08 -22.13 -16.12
C THR A 550 0.85 -23.01 -16.06
N ALA A 551 0.89 -24.04 -15.22
CA ALA A 551 -0.29 -24.86 -14.94
C ALA A 551 -1.42 -24.06 -14.26
N PRO A 552 -2.69 -24.48 -14.41
CA PRO A 552 -3.78 -23.95 -13.60
C PRO A 552 -3.45 -24.06 -12.11
N PHE A 553 -3.77 -23.01 -11.36
CA PHE A 553 -3.70 -23.07 -9.90
C PHE A 553 -4.76 -24.05 -9.37
N ASP A 554 -4.34 -24.95 -8.49
CA ASP A 554 -5.23 -25.87 -7.78
C ASP A 554 -5.37 -25.42 -6.32
N GLY A 555 -6.51 -24.79 -6.01
CA GLY A 555 -6.81 -24.30 -4.65
C GLY A 555 -6.93 -25.40 -3.59
N TYR A 556 -7.00 -26.68 -3.99
CA TYR A 556 -7.02 -27.81 -3.05
C TYR A 556 -5.62 -28.34 -2.72
N SER A 557 -4.60 -27.96 -3.50
CA SER A 557 -3.23 -28.47 -3.33
C SER A 557 -2.62 -28.11 -1.98
N ALA A 558 -3.00 -26.97 -1.40
CA ALA A 558 -2.60 -26.57 -0.03
C ALA A 558 -2.96 -27.63 1.02
N ALA A 559 -4.07 -28.38 0.84
CA ALA A 559 -4.50 -29.40 1.79
C ALA A 559 -3.55 -30.62 1.85
N GLY A 560 -2.68 -30.79 0.85
CA GLY A 560 -1.64 -31.80 0.86
C GLY A 560 -0.46 -31.49 1.81
N PHE A 561 -0.38 -30.26 2.32
CA PHE A 561 0.69 -29.82 3.19
C PHE A 561 0.22 -29.76 4.65
N THR A 562 0.87 -30.54 5.51
CA THR A 562 0.48 -30.65 6.93
C THR A 562 1.10 -29.56 7.81
N LYS A 563 2.13 -28.85 7.32
CA LYS A 563 2.84 -27.81 8.08
C LYS A 563 3.29 -26.66 7.17
N PRO A 564 3.19 -25.40 7.65
CA PRO A 564 3.80 -24.25 6.99
C PRO A 564 5.35 -24.27 7.06
N PRO A 565 6.05 -23.53 6.17
CA PRO A 565 5.48 -22.75 5.06
C PRO A 565 5.01 -23.65 3.91
N ILE A 566 3.84 -23.34 3.35
CA ILE A 566 3.28 -24.05 2.19
C ILE A 566 4.00 -23.56 0.92
N PRO A 567 4.39 -24.43 -0.02
CA PRO A 567 4.95 -23.96 -1.29
C PRO A 567 4.02 -22.96 -1.97
N ILE A 568 4.58 -21.86 -2.47
CA ILE A 568 3.78 -20.71 -2.91
C ILE A 568 2.82 -21.06 -4.04
N TYR A 569 3.22 -21.99 -4.92
CA TYR A 569 2.42 -22.49 -6.03
C TYR A 569 1.15 -23.23 -5.58
N ALA A 570 1.14 -23.75 -4.35
CA ALA A 570 0.02 -24.48 -3.76
C ALA A 570 -0.78 -23.62 -2.78
N TRP A 571 -0.17 -22.56 -2.24
CA TRP A 571 -0.77 -21.71 -1.22
C TRP A 571 -1.81 -20.75 -1.78
N TYR A 572 -1.50 -20.05 -2.88
CA TYR A 572 -2.39 -19.07 -3.52
C TYR A 572 -1.99 -18.85 -4.99
N ASP A 573 -2.93 -18.43 -5.83
CA ASP A 573 -2.63 -18.02 -7.21
C ASP A 573 -1.87 -16.68 -7.18
N THR A 574 -0.58 -16.69 -7.53
CA THR A 574 0.31 -15.52 -7.35
C THR A 574 1.18 -15.29 -8.58
N GLY A 575 1.64 -14.06 -8.77
CA GLY A 575 2.68 -13.69 -9.74
C GLY A 575 4.12 -14.04 -9.33
N TYR A 576 4.37 -15.14 -8.62
CA TYR A 576 5.73 -15.43 -8.16
C TYR A 576 6.69 -15.76 -9.33
N VAL A 577 6.19 -16.37 -10.40
CA VAL A 577 6.99 -16.64 -11.60
C VAL A 577 7.51 -15.34 -12.22
N PRO A 578 6.69 -14.31 -12.53
CA PRO A 578 7.22 -13.05 -13.02
C PRO A 578 8.10 -12.33 -11.99
N ALA A 579 7.78 -12.40 -10.69
CA ALA A 579 8.58 -11.76 -9.64
C ALA A 579 10.01 -12.32 -9.51
N PHE A 580 10.23 -13.61 -9.78
CA PHE A 580 11.54 -14.24 -9.62
C PHE A 580 12.26 -14.57 -10.93
N SER A 581 11.54 -14.64 -12.05
CA SER A 581 12.15 -14.85 -13.37
C SER A 581 12.31 -13.55 -14.17
N GLY A 582 11.58 -12.49 -13.82
CA GLY A 582 11.48 -11.26 -14.62
C GLY A 582 10.89 -11.51 -16.01
N ARG A 583 10.13 -12.60 -16.21
CA ARG A 583 9.45 -12.94 -17.48
C ARG A 583 7.94 -12.92 -17.29
N ARG A 584 7.22 -12.45 -18.30
CA ARG A 584 5.76 -12.32 -18.21
C ARG A 584 5.14 -13.69 -18.23
N THR A 585 4.14 -13.91 -17.40
CA THR A 585 3.31 -15.11 -17.47
C THR A 585 2.16 -14.90 -18.42
N PHE A 586 1.74 -15.99 -19.08
CA PHE A 586 0.55 -15.96 -19.91
C PHE A 586 -0.68 -15.54 -19.09
N LEU A 587 -0.82 -16.11 -17.89
CA LEU A 587 -1.90 -15.83 -16.95
C LEU A 587 -1.49 -16.30 -15.54
N SER A 588 -1.48 -15.41 -14.56
CA SER A 588 -1.33 -15.73 -13.13
C SER A 588 -2.06 -14.69 -12.28
N ASP A 589 -2.28 -14.99 -11.01
CA ASP A 589 -2.93 -14.08 -10.06
C ASP A 589 -4.29 -13.56 -10.56
N SER A 590 -5.22 -14.50 -10.66
CA SER A 590 -6.58 -14.22 -11.11
C SER A 590 -7.30 -13.16 -10.27
N GLU A 591 -6.96 -13.02 -8.98
CA GLU A 591 -7.55 -12.00 -8.11
C GLU A 591 -7.11 -10.60 -8.52
N GLN A 592 -5.81 -10.33 -8.67
CA GLN A 592 -5.32 -9.00 -9.08
C GLN A 592 -5.86 -8.62 -10.46
N LEU A 593 -5.86 -9.57 -11.40
CA LEU A 593 -6.41 -9.33 -12.75
C LEU A 593 -7.91 -9.00 -12.71
N THR A 594 -8.68 -9.67 -11.85
CA THR A 594 -10.11 -9.37 -11.68
C THR A 594 -10.32 -7.99 -11.05
N ILE A 595 -9.53 -7.61 -10.05
CA ILE A 595 -9.58 -6.29 -9.39
C ILE A 595 -9.31 -5.16 -10.39
N MET A 596 -8.37 -5.36 -11.32
CA MET A 596 -8.05 -4.41 -12.39
C MET A 596 -9.07 -4.39 -13.53
N GLY A 597 -10.06 -5.29 -13.51
CA GLY A 597 -11.17 -5.35 -14.47
C GLY A 597 -10.84 -6.09 -15.77
N TYR A 598 -9.82 -6.95 -15.80
CA TYR A 598 -9.57 -7.81 -16.94
C TYR A 598 -10.59 -8.95 -16.98
N LYS A 599 -11.07 -9.29 -18.19
CA LYS A 599 -11.90 -10.47 -18.43
C LYS A 599 -10.99 -11.68 -18.67
N ILE A 600 -10.98 -12.61 -17.73
CA ILE A 600 -10.02 -13.73 -17.70
C ILE A 600 -10.71 -15.10 -17.58
N GLU A 601 -12.01 -15.15 -17.32
CA GLU A 601 -12.76 -16.35 -16.99
C GLU A 601 -12.69 -17.40 -18.10
N ASP A 602 -12.83 -16.97 -19.35
CA ASP A 602 -12.74 -17.87 -20.51
C ASP A 602 -11.32 -18.41 -20.68
N LYS A 603 -10.29 -17.60 -20.42
CA LYS A 603 -8.89 -18.04 -20.51
C LYS A 603 -8.51 -19.00 -19.40
N LEU A 604 -9.02 -18.79 -18.19
CA LEU A 604 -8.84 -19.73 -17.07
C LEU A 604 -9.42 -21.10 -17.44
N LYS A 605 -10.66 -21.16 -17.92
CA LYS A 605 -11.30 -22.41 -18.37
C LYS A 605 -10.55 -23.08 -19.51
N GLN A 606 -10.12 -22.31 -20.51
CA GLN A 606 -9.35 -22.86 -21.64
C GLN A 606 -8.01 -23.43 -21.19
N ARG A 607 -7.31 -22.78 -20.25
CA ARG A 607 -6.06 -23.28 -19.67
C ARG A 607 -6.28 -24.61 -18.95
N GLU A 608 -7.35 -24.75 -18.17
CA GLU A 608 -7.71 -26.03 -17.53
C GLU A 608 -7.99 -27.13 -18.54
N LEU A 609 -8.80 -26.83 -19.57
CA LEU A 609 -9.10 -27.77 -20.66
C LEU A 609 -7.84 -28.21 -21.40
N LEU A 610 -6.88 -27.30 -21.61
CA LEU A 610 -5.61 -27.59 -22.27
C LEU A 610 -4.81 -28.68 -21.54
N PHE A 611 -4.65 -28.55 -20.22
CA PHE A 611 -3.91 -29.53 -19.42
C PHE A 611 -4.61 -30.89 -19.35
N GLN A 612 -5.94 -30.92 -19.47
CA GLN A 612 -6.75 -32.13 -19.44
C GLN A 612 -7.00 -32.77 -20.82
N SER A 613 -6.67 -32.07 -21.91
CA SER A 613 -6.91 -32.53 -23.28
C SER A 613 -5.93 -33.63 -23.69
N LYS A 614 -6.39 -34.55 -24.54
CA LYS A 614 -5.55 -35.51 -25.27
C LYS A 614 -5.41 -35.14 -26.76
N ASP A 615 -6.10 -34.11 -27.20
CA ASP A 615 -6.11 -33.63 -28.58
C ASP A 615 -4.89 -32.73 -28.83
N LEU A 616 -3.89 -33.26 -29.54
CA LEU A 616 -2.66 -32.54 -29.86
C LEU A 616 -2.90 -31.38 -30.83
N LYS A 617 -3.91 -31.43 -31.72
CA LYS A 617 -4.23 -30.30 -32.61
C LYS A 617 -4.81 -29.13 -31.83
N PHE A 618 -5.69 -29.42 -30.86
CA PHE A 618 -6.19 -28.38 -29.96
C PHE A 618 -5.06 -27.72 -29.18
N ILE A 619 -4.14 -28.52 -28.63
CA ILE A 619 -2.99 -28.01 -27.87
C ILE A 619 -2.05 -27.19 -28.75
N GLN A 620 -1.71 -27.71 -29.94
CA GLN A 620 -0.89 -27.01 -30.94
C GLN A 620 -1.47 -25.62 -31.25
N LYS A 621 -2.75 -25.59 -31.65
CA LYS A 621 -3.45 -24.35 -31.98
C LYS A 621 -3.40 -23.35 -30.83
N TYR A 622 -3.63 -23.81 -29.61
CA TYR A 622 -3.61 -22.94 -28.44
C TYR A 622 -2.23 -22.35 -28.15
N LEU A 623 -1.17 -23.17 -28.22
CA LEU A 623 0.21 -22.71 -28.02
C LEU A 623 0.63 -21.70 -29.10
N GLN A 624 0.19 -21.89 -30.34
CA GLN A 624 0.44 -20.97 -31.46
C GLN A 624 -0.31 -19.64 -31.29
N GLU A 625 -1.63 -19.68 -31.10
CA GLU A 625 -2.47 -18.47 -31.00
C GLU A 625 -2.05 -17.55 -29.86
N ASN A 626 -1.50 -18.11 -28.78
CA ASN A 626 -1.06 -17.37 -27.60
C ASN A 626 0.45 -17.10 -27.57
N ASN A 627 1.20 -17.48 -28.62
CA ASN A 627 2.65 -17.28 -28.73
C ASN A 627 3.43 -17.79 -27.51
N ILE A 628 3.08 -18.98 -27.01
CA ILE A 628 3.73 -19.55 -25.83
C ILE A 628 5.12 -20.06 -26.19
N ASN A 629 6.15 -19.49 -25.55
CA ASN A 629 7.54 -19.85 -25.85
C ASN A 629 8.09 -20.90 -24.88
N TYR A 630 7.67 -20.84 -23.62
CA TYR A 630 8.15 -21.74 -22.57
C TYR A 630 7.02 -22.13 -21.64
N ILE A 631 7.15 -23.32 -21.05
CA ILE A 631 6.23 -23.85 -20.05
C ILE A 631 7.02 -24.09 -18.78
N TYR A 632 6.57 -23.53 -17.66
CA TYR A 632 7.11 -23.77 -16.34
C TYR A 632 6.12 -24.61 -15.53
N LEU A 633 6.57 -25.76 -15.06
CA LEU A 633 5.77 -26.71 -14.27
C LEU A 633 6.48 -27.00 -12.96
N VAL A 634 5.70 -27.09 -11.87
CA VAL A 634 6.19 -27.51 -10.56
C VAL A 634 5.73 -28.94 -10.25
N TRP A 635 6.61 -29.70 -9.59
CA TRP A 635 6.30 -31.02 -9.04
C TRP A 635 5.69 -31.99 -10.09
N ASN A 636 4.56 -32.62 -9.74
CA ASN A 636 3.80 -33.58 -10.53
C ASN A 636 2.88 -32.92 -11.60
N GLN A 637 2.97 -31.61 -11.81
CA GLN A 637 2.21 -30.96 -12.87
C GLN A 637 2.69 -31.45 -14.24
N GLN A 638 1.72 -31.85 -15.07
CA GLN A 638 1.96 -32.36 -16.42
C GLN A 638 0.69 -32.25 -17.25
N PHE A 639 0.87 -32.22 -18.58
CA PHE A 639 -0.23 -32.39 -19.52
C PHE A 639 -0.69 -33.86 -19.52
N LYS A 640 -1.95 -34.10 -19.84
CA LYS A 640 -2.50 -35.46 -19.94
C LYS A 640 -1.94 -36.26 -21.12
N VAL A 641 -1.27 -35.59 -22.06
CA VAL A 641 -0.65 -36.16 -23.26
C VAL A 641 0.80 -35.69 -23.39
N ASP A 642 1.66 -36.52 -23.98
CA ASP A 642 3.04 -36.16 -24.30
C ASP A 642 3.07 -35.09 -25.40
N LEU A 643 3.78 -33.99 -25.14
CA LEU A 643 3.89 -32.85 -26.04
C LEU A 643 5.14 -32.91 -26.93
N THR A 644 5.98 -33.93 -26.80
CA THR A 644 7.16 -34.13 -27.66
C THR A 644 6.83 -34.06 -29.17
N PRO A 645 5.71 -34.61 -29.68
CA PRO A 645 5.33 -34.47 -31.09
C PRO A 645 5.11 -33.03 -31.55
N LEU A 646 4.81 -32.11 -30.63
CA LEU A 646 4.63 -30.68 -30.90
C LEU A 646 5.93 -29.88 -30.79
N GLY A 647 7.09 -30.55 -30.64
CA GLY A 647 8.38 -29.90 -30.46
C GLY A 647 8.58 -29.31 -29.06
N VAL A 648 7.81 -29.78 -28.08
CA VAL A 648 7.97 -29.36 -26.68
C VAL A 648 9.00 -30.26 -26.00
N SER A 649 10.09 -29.67 -25.50
CA SER A 649 11.20 -30.42 -24.90
C SER A 649 11.67 -29.79 -23.59
N THR A 650 12.06 -30.64 -22.63
CA THR A 650 12.61 -30.19 -21.35
C THR A 650 14.01 -29.59 -21.55
N ILE A 651 14.23 -28.37 -21.07
CA ILE A 651 15.53 -27.68 -21.12
C ILE A 651 16.15 -27.44 -19.74
N PHE A 652 15.36 -27.65 -18.67
CA PHE A 652 15.82 -27.63 -17.29
C PHE A 652 14.89 -28.50 -16.46
N GLU A 653 15.45 -29.29 -15.54
CA GLU A 653 14.70 -30.15 -14.62
C GLU A 653 15.48 -30.32 -13.33
N ASN A 654 14.77 -30.28 -12.21
CA ASN A 654 15.25 -30.66 -10.89
C ASN A 654 14.08 -31.28 -10.10
N ASP A 655 14.32 -31.60 -8.83
CA ASP A 655 13.35 -32.29 -7.98
C ASP A 655 12.00 -31.58 -7.82
N HIS A 656 11.93 -30.24 -7.97
CA HIS A 656 10.71 -29.47 -7.71
C HIS A 656 10.15 -28.76 -8.95
N ALA A 657 10.93 -28.54 -10.01
CA ALA A 657 10.49 -27.73 -11.15
C ALA A 657 11.12 -28.16 -12.48
N ARG A 658 10.36 -27.95 -13.55
CA ARG A 658 10.76 -28.23 -14.94
C ARG A 658 10.44 -27.04 -15.84
N VAL A 659 11.34 -26.77 -16.77
CA VAL A 659 11.17 -25.77 -17.82
C VAL A 659 11.19 -26.48 -19.17
N LEU A 660 10.11 -26.35 -19.92
CA LEU A 660 9.98 -26.87 -21.27
C LEU A 660 10.04 -25.72 -22.27
N LYS A 661 10.70 -25.95 -23.40
CA LYS A 661 10.76 -25.03 -24.54
C LYS A 661 9.80 -25.50 -25.63
N VAL A 662 9.08 -24.56 -26.22
CA VAL A 662 8.24 -24.79 -27.39
C VAL A 662 9.02 -24.40 -28.65
N ASP A 663 9.36 -25.38 -29.50
CA ASP A 663 9.95 -25.09 -30.81
C ASP A 663 8.85 -24.74 -31.82
N HIS A 664 8.65 -23.44 -32.06
CA HIS A 664 7.65 -22.96 -33.01
C HIS A 664 7.84 -23.50 -34.43
N LYS A 665 9.06 -23.86 -34.86
CA LYS A 665 9.24 -24.46 -36.20
C LYS A 665 8.60 -25.83 -36.29
N VAL A 666 8.74 -26.63 -35.24
CA VAL A 666 8.14 -27.98 -35.16
C VAL A 666 6.65 -27.84 -34.92
N LEU A 667 6.25 -26.99 -33.98
CA LEU A 667 4.85 -26.69 -33.67
C LEU A 667 4.06 -26.26 -34.91
N ASP A 668 4.62 -25.38 -35.75
CA ASP A 668 3.96 -24.87 -36.96
C ASP A 668 3.88 -25.89 -38.10
N SER A 669 4.76 -26.89 -38.07
CA SER A 669 4.81 -27.96 -39.08
C SER A 669 4.02 -29.21 -38.71
N TYR A 670 3.48 -29.30 -37.48
CA TYR A 670 2.82 -30.51 -37.01
C TYR A 670 1.51 -30.79 -37.77
N ILE A 671 1.45 -32.00 -38.35
CA ILE A 671 0.26 -32.58 -38.99
C ILE A 671 -0.03 -33.90 -38.28
N GLU A 672 -1.20 -34.01 -37.67
CA GLU A 672 -1.62 -35.26 -37.04
C GLU A 672 -1.89 -36.33 -38.11
N ILE A 673 -1.06 -37.36 -38.15
CA ILE A 673 -1.26 -38.52 -39.01
C ILE A 673 -2.40 -39.34 -38.40
N PRO A 674 -3.50 -39.61 -39.12
CA PRO A 674 -4.58 -40.45 -38.62
C PRO A 674 -4.02 -41.82 -38.22
N LYS A 675 -4.27 -42.25 -36.98
CA LYS A 675 -4.01 -43.64 -36.60
C LYS A 675 -4.94 -44.53 -37.43
N ILE A 676 -4.34 -45.31 -38.33
CA ILE A 676 -5.02 -46.37 -39.11
C ILE A 676 -5.48 -47.47 -38.16
#